data_AF-A0A7V2JZ90-F1
#
_entry.id   AF-A0A7V2JZ90-F1
#
_cell.length_a   1.000
_cell.length_b   1.000
_cell.length_c   1.000
_cell.angle_alpha   90.00
_cell.angle_beta   90.00
_cell.angle_gamma   90.00
#
_symmetry.space_group_name_H-M   'P 1'
#
loop_
_entity.id
_entity.type
_entity.pdbx_description
1 polymer ?
#
loop_
_entity_poly.entity_id
_entity_poly.type
_entity_poly.pdbx_seq_one_letter_code
_entity_poly.pdbx_strand_id
1 'polypeptide(L)'
;MADIKIILNGEEIIVQEGMTILEVAQERGIDIPTLCHDEYLKPFGSCWICLVEVKGARGFVPSCATKVYEGMEVNTDSKEVREARKMALELLLSDHYADCTAPCILECPARVDVQGYIALVHDGLYHEAVELIKKRLPFPLSVGRVCPAFCEKECRRQIIDEPVAIRQIKRFAADKDLEDAAHTFIPECKSSTGKRVAIVGAGPAGLSVAYYLAQQGHKCIVYEAMAENGGMLRYGIPEYRLPKEVLDKEIDLIKKLGVEIHNNVRLGKDFTLEFLYKEYDAIFLGFGAWTAVSMNIEGEELEGCYLGIDFLRMVTEGELKKVGKRVAVIGGGNTAIDAARTALRLGAEKVMIVYRRAEEQMPADEVEVKDAKDEGVEFHLLQNPTKIIGKDGKVEGMQVIKMRLGEPDSSGRRRPVPIENSEFIMQVDMVIPAVSQKPDTQFLLDDAGMIQNNKLNLTRWSTIEVDEKTMCTNIDKIFAGGDLTRGPSTVIESIADAYTAAQSIDKFLNGKKIQPLKEKFNSKKAESYKDIPPEEYEEYEKIKRFKPNFLPVKDRITNFKEVEQIFTEEEVKKETARCIECGCDVNYTCDLRKYATDYDAIATRYIGMVNNHPIDKTHPFILRDANKCVNCGRCVRTCLEIQGVGALGYIYRGFGTLVAPEFGESLLKTSCKSCGKCIDVCPVGALTSRNTQYKLAPLDLEKVETTCALCGAGCKVAFYKENEVILKAEAGNSPITQNNVCFNAHFGYEVLRSDERITQPMLRKGNELKPVDWKEAVDYITDKFTELERKVAFFSNGNFTNEELYLIGKLAKQYKDEKKFSWELNGSVVHDQLGINYSPNPTSDFEKTQLIVLIGDVTHTVGVKIIQAQKEGAKLMVLHPGENRFTRRADYHIQSNYYIEIINEFAKYLVEYRHHNIDYIVDCIENFVDFNHQLQHMIQTEEFEEFARELIQYKKVIFVYSESDIDYDTQNAIFNLSMLRGNIGAEGNGLVTCSELANMPYLKKMGFEPVKNYSRLKAAAIFGEDPLFNNRMEAYEWLNNLEFLLVADSYMTETAKMAHVLLPLNSFIETQGMITNDNNVVQKVEKVITTATGKENWFVLRDLLGMDISFEKLSEEANKDNPYRDESHESRYSQPAEMEKKIHLLFTHKPSTTRSTILLNNTRKRIADFKKELLEKV
;
A
#
# COMPACT_ATOMS: atom_id res chain seq x y z
N MET A 1 -6.36 13.22 40.34
CA MET A 1 -7.38 14.17 39.87
C MET A 1 -8.71 13.75 40.49
N ALA A 2 -9.65 14.67 40.74
CA ALA A 2 -10.94 14.32 41.31
C ALA A 2 -11.86 13.70 40.25
N ASP A 3 -12.75 12.79 40.65
CA ASP A 3 -13.81 12.30 39.77
C ASP A 3 -14.95 13.32 39.75
N ILE A 4 -15.40 13.68 38.55
CA ILE A 4 -16.48 14.65 38.33
C ILE A 4 -17.60 14.01 37.51
N LYS A 5 -18.83 14.51 37.69
CA LYS A 5 -20.00 14.07 36.94
C LYS A 5 -20.29 15.01 35.79
N ILE A 6 -20.54 14.46 34.62
CA ILE A 6 -21.00 15.20 33.44
C ILE A 6 -22.16 14.46 32.76
N ILE A 7 -22.91 15.15 31.90
CA ILE A 7 -23.94 14.57 31.05
C ILE A 7 -23.43 14.59 29.61
N LEU A 8 -23.21 13.42 29.00
CA LEU A 8 -22.77 13.28 27.62
C LEU A 8 -23.87 12.61 26.80
N ASN A 9 -24.40 13.30 25.79
CA ASN A 9 -25.52 12.83 24.95
C ASN A 9 -26.75 12.37 25.75
N GLY A 10 -27.01 13.02 26.89
CA GLY A 10 -28.12 12.71 27.79
C GLY A 10 -27.83 11.63 28.83
N GLU A 11 -26.64 11.02 28.83
CA GLU A 11 -26.21 10.03 29.82
C GLU A 11 -25.30 10.66 30.88
N GLU A 12 -25.60 10.45 32.17
CA GLU A 12 -24.73 10.88 33.28
C GLU A 12 -23.54 9.92 33.40
N ILE A 13 -22.33 10.44 33.31
CA ILE A 13 -21.08 9.68 33.41
C ILE A 13 -20.12 10.31 34.42
N ILE A 14 -19.25 9.46 34.98
CA ILE A 14 -18.15 9.86 35.86
C ILE A 14 -16.86 9.83 35.04
N VAL A 15 -16.08 10.90 35.14
CA VAL A 15 -14.82 11.10 34.40
C VAL A 15 -13.79 11.79 35.29
N GLN A 16 -12.52 11.73 34.91
CA GLN A 16 -11.46 12.41 35.65
C GLN A 16 -11.42 13.90 35.31
N GLU A 17 -11.36 14.75 36.33
CA GLU A 17 -11.15 16.19 36.18
C GLU A 17 -9.86 16.47 35.38
N GLY A 18 -9.93 17.37 34.40
CA GLY A 18 -8.77 17.78 33.60
C GLY A 18 -8.72 17.18 32.19
N MET A 19 -9.49 16.12 31.94
CA MET A 19 -9.70 15.57 30.60
C MET A 19 -10.41 16.58 29.69
N THR A 20 -10.20 16.45 28.40
CA THR A 20 -10.94 17.14 27.34
C THR A 20 -12.22 16.38 27.00
N ILE A 21 -13.20 17.07 26.40
CA ILE A 21 -14.42 16.42 25.91
C ILE A 21 -14.07 15.31 24.89
N LEU A 22 -13.03 15.51 24.07
CA LEU A 22 -12.61 14.51 23.08
C LEU A 22 -12.09 13.22 23.75
N GLU A 23 -11.21 13.33 24.74
CA GLU A 23 -10.69 12.17 25.48
C GLU A 23 -11.82 11.40 26.15
N VAL A 24 -12.77 12.12 26.78
CA VAL A 24 -13.96 11.50 27.38
C VAL A 24 -14.82 10.79 26.33
N ALA A 25 -15.02 11.39 25.16
CA ALA A 25 -15.77 10.77 24.07
C ALA A 25 -15.08 9.49 23.56
N GLN A 26 -13.75 9.50 23.42
CA GLN A 26 -12.95 8.37 22.99
C GLN A 26 -13.03 7.18 23.97
N GLU A 27 -12.93 7.44 25.29
CA GLU A 27 -13.11 6.39 26.31
C GLU A 27 -14.49 5.70 26.25
N ARG A 28 -15.49 6.39 25.71
CA ARG A 28 -16.85 5.88 25.54
C ARG A 28 -17.15 5.36 24.14
N GLY A 29 -16.16 5.33 23.25
CA GLY A 29 -16.32 4.88 21.86
C GLY A 29 -17.20 5.83 21.01
N ILE A 30 -17.31 7.10 21.39
CA ILE A 30 -18.02 8.13 20.62
C ILE A 30 -17.04 8.77 19.64
N ASP A 31 -17.29 8.60 18.34
CA ASP A 31 -16.46 9.19 17.28
C ASP A 31 -16.76 10.69 17.11
N ILE A 32 -15.77 11.53 17.41
CA ILE A 32 -15.79 12.96 17.11
C ILE A 32 -14.66 13.23 16.11
N PRO A 33 -14.97 13.75 14.90
CA PRO A 33 -13.97 13.82 13.85
C PRO A 33 -12.90 14.87 14.15
N THR A 34 -11.65 14.59 13.80
CA THR A 34 -10.51 15.50 13.97
C THR A 34 -9.54 15.40 12.81
N LEU A 35 -8.97 16.54 12.38
CA LEU A 35 -7.85 16.57 11.42
C LEU A 35 -6.55 17.11 12.04
N CYS A 36 -6.65 18.03 13.00
CA CYS A 36 -5.47 18.68 13.62
C CYS A 36 -5.07 18.09 14.98
N HIS A 37 -5.77 17.05 15.44
CA HIS A 37 -5.47 16.37 16.69
C HIS A 37 -4.56 15.17 16.45
N ASP A 38 -3.69 14.88 17.41
CA ASP A 38 -2.80 13.74 17.49
C ASP A 38 -2.60 13.49 19.00
N GLU A 39 -2.62 12.23 19.44
CA GLU A 39 -2.62 11.89 20.87
C GLU A 39 -1.37 12.37 21.63
N TYR A 40 -0.23 12.47 20.94
CA TYR A 40 1.03 12.92 21.53
C TYR A 40 1.26 14.44 21.40
N LEU A 41 0.33 15.17 20.78
CA LEU A 41 0.41 16.61 20.62
C LEU A 41 -0.59 17.32 21.52
N LYS A 42 -0.16 18.44 22.12
CA LYS A 42 -1.07 19.34 22.84
C LYS A 42 -2.25 19.80 21.96
N PRO A 43 -3.44 20.07 22.50
CA PRO A 43 -4.56 20.57 21.72
C PRO A 43 -4.23 21.83 20.90
N PHE A 44 -4.58 21.83 19.60
CA PHE A 44 -4.38 22.96 18.68
C PHE A 44 -5.68 23.68 18.28
N GLY A 45 -6.75 22.92 18.06
CA GLY A 45 -8.08 23.48 17.77
C GLY A 45 -8.23 24.23 16.42
N SER A 46 -7.40 23.96 15.41
CA SER A 46 -7.40 24.73 14.15
C SER A 46 -8.40 24.24 13.09
N CYS A 47 -8.76 22.95 13.07
CA CYS A 47 -9.59 22.40 12.00
C CYS A 47 -11.10 22.60 12.21
N TRP A 48 -11.55 22.87 13.44
CA TRP A 48 -12.96 23.10 13.80
C TRP A 48 -13.96 21.99 13.44
N ILE A 49 -13.52 20.80 12.99
CA ILE A 49 -14.44 19.70 12.71
C ILE A 49 -14.85 18.93 13.97
N CYS A 50 -14.16 19.12 15.10
CA CYS A 50 -14.48 18.49 16.39
C CYS A 50 -15.48 19.28 17.23
N LEU A 51 -16.25 20.17 16.61
CA LEU A 51 -17.22 21.02 17.31
C LEU A 51 -18.29 20.18 18.02
N VAL A 52 -18.64 20.58 19.24
CA VAL A 52 -19.72 20.01 20.04
C VAL A 52 -20.54 21.12 20.67
N GLU A 53 -21.77 20.79 21.06
CA GLU A 53 -22.65 21.69 21.80
C GLU A 53 -22.47 21.47 23.31
N VAL A 54 -22.28 22.56 24.05
CA VAL A 54 -22.23 22.55 25.52
C VAL A 54 -23.32 23.47 26.04
N LYS A 55 -24.20 22.94 26.89
CA LYS A 55 -25.34 23.71 27.40
C LYS A 55 -24.88 24.94 28.17
N GLY A 56 -25.43 26.10 27.82
CA GLY A 56 -25.07 27.39 28.40
C GLY A 56 -23.83 28.06 27.79
N ALA A 57 -23.09 27.38 26.90
CA ALA A 57 -22.01 28.00 26.14
C ALA A 57 -22.57 28.93 25.04
N ARG A 58 -21.81 29.98 24.70
CA ARG A 58 -22.12 30.82 23.52
C ARG A 58 -21.62 30.12 22.25
N GLY A 59 -22.48 29.30 21.66
CA GLY A 59 -22.19 28.56 20.42
C GLY A 59 -21.47 27.23 20.66
N PHE A 60 -20.86 26.69 19.61
CA PHE A 60 -20.12 25.43 19.67
C PHE A 60 -18.71 25.63 20.21
N VAL A 61 -18.18 24.59 20.86
CA VAL A 61 -16.80 24.56 21.37
C VAL A 61 -16.04 23.40 20.75
N PRO A 62 -14.71 23.51 20.56
CA PRO A 62 -13.89 22.40 20.09
C PRO A 62 -13.72 21.36 21.19
N SER A 63 -14.14 20.11 20.96
CA SER A 63 -14.03 19.04 21.97
C SER A 63 -12.59 18.75 22.37
N CYS A 64 -11.64 18.90 21.42
CA CYS A 64 -10.23 18.57 21.62
C CYS A 64 -9.47 19.51 22.55
N ALA A 65 -10.00 20.72 22.81
CA ALA A 65 -9.34 21.72 23.65
C ALA A 65 -10.17 22.14 24.87
N THR A 66 -11.45 21.74 24.92
CA THR A 66 -12.36 22.09 26.02
C THR A 66 -12.26 21.04 27.11
N LYS A 67 -11.84 21.45 28.32
CA LYS A 67 -11.80 20.58 29.50
C LYS A 67 -13.18 20.38 30.11
N VAL A 68 -13.43 19.19 30.64
CA VAL A 68 -14.67 18.86 31.36
C VAL A 68 -14.68 19.49 32.75
N TYR A 69 -15.86 19.85 33.25
CA TYR A 69 -16.10 20.37 34.60
C TYR A 69 -17.39 19.79 35.18
N GLU A 70 -17.52 19.80 36.51
CA GLU A 70 -18.67 19.24 37.23
C GLU A 70 -20.01 19.80 36.73
N GLY A 71 -20.94 18.92 36.38
CA GLY A 71 -22.27 19.26 35.88
C GLY A 71 -22.33 19.70 34.41
N MET A 72 -21.23 19.59 33.66
CA MET A 72 -21.20 19.91 32.23
C MET A 72 -22.17 19.03 31.43
N GLU A 73 -22.97 19.62 30.53
CA GLU A 73 -23.87 18.88 29.63
C GLU A 73 -23.43 19.10 28.17
N VAL A 74 -23.09 18.01 27.49
CA VAL A 74 -22.50 18.00 26.15
C VAL A 74 -23.36 17.18 25.19
N ASN A 75 -23.62 17.72 23.99
CA ASN A 75 -24.20 17.00 22.87
C ASN A 75 -23.22 16.96 21.70
N THR A 76 -22.89 15.76 21.21
CA THR A 76 -21.85 15.54 20.21
C THR A 76 -22.37 15.33 18.79
N ASP A 77 -23.68 15.18 18.57
CA ASP A 77 -24.25 14.81 17.27
C ASP A 77 -25.65 15.42 16.99
N SER A 78 -25.98 16.56 17.63
CA SER A 78 -27.19 17.31 17.26
C SER A 78 -27.15 17.75 15.79
N LYS A 79 -28.33 17.99 15.20
CA LYS A 79 -28.44 18.42 13.80
C LYS A 79 -27.58 19.66 13.53
N GLU A 80 -27.61 20.60 14.46
CA GLU A 80 -26.87 21.86 14.42
C GLU A 80 -25.36 21.62 14.53
N VAL A 81 -24.90 20.67 15.36
CA VAL A 81 -23.50 20.24 15.40
C VAL A 81 -23.08 19.65 14.06
N ARG A 82 -23.89 18.77 13.46
CA ARG A 82 -23.58 18.17 12.15
C ARG A 82 -23.48 19.21 11.04
N GLU A 83 -24.39 20.19 11.02
CA GLU A 83 -24.36 21.31 10.07
C GLU A 83 -23.11 22.19 10.27
N ALA A 84 -22.71 22.47 11.51
CA ALA A 84 -21.50 23.24 11.80
C ALA A 84 -20.22 22.52 11.34
N ARG A 85 -20.11 21.20 11.60
CA ARG A 85 -18.99 20.38 11.14
C ARG A 85 -18.93 20.29 9.61
N LYS A 86 -20.09 20.13 8.96
CA LYS A 86 -20.20 20.18 7.49
C LYS A 86 -19.67 21.49 6.93
N MET A 87 -20.09 22.62 7.49
CA MET A 87 -19.61 23.94 7.06
C MET A 87 -18.09 24.06 7.24
N ALA A 88 -17.53 23.59 8.37
CA ALA A 88 -16.08 23.60 8.58
C ALA A 88 -15.34 22.77 7.51
N LEU A 89 -15.85 21.58 7.17
CA LEU A 89 -15.30 20.76 6.08
C LEU A 89 -15.37 21.48 4.72
N GLU A 90 -16.50 22.10 4.39
CA GLU A 90 -16.68 22.83 3.12
C GLU A 90 -15.73 24.03 3.00
N LEU A 91 -15.40 24.69 4.12
CA LEU A 91 -14.39 25.76 4.16
C LEU A 91 -12.96 25.22 4.04
N LEU A 92 -12.65 24.06 4.61
CA LEU A 92 -11.34 23.42 4.39
C LEU A 92 -11.17 22.97 2.94
N LEU A 93 -12.26 22.56 2.29
CA LEU A 93 -12.27 22.11 0.90
C LEU A 93 -12.22 23.26 -0.12
N SER A 94 -12.49 24.50 0.29
CA SER A 94 -12.53 25.64 -0.67
C SER A 94 -11.19 25.97 -1.31
N ASP A 95 -10.08 25.53 -0.69
CA ASP A 95 -8.70 25.71 -1.19
C ASP A 95 -8.05 24.36 -1.56
N HIS A 96 -8.81 23.27 -1.58
CA HIS A 96 -8.27 21.94 -1.87
C HIS A 96 -8.19 21.70 -3.39
N TYR A 97 -6.96 21.65 -3.92
CA TYR A 97 -6.70 21.57 -5.36
C TYR A 97 -6.04 20.24 -5.77
N ALA A 98 -6.80 19.16 -5.72
CA ALA A 98 -6.31 17.83 -6.11
C ALA A 98 -7.42 16.96 -6.73
N ASP A 99 -6.99 15.99 -7.56
CA ASP A 99 -7.84 14.89 -8.01
C ASP A 99 -7.80 13.78 -6.93
N CYS A 100 -8.85 13.64 -6.11
CA CYS A 100 -8.88 12.58 -5.08
C CYS A 100 -8.85 11.18 -5.72
N THR A 101 -9.63 11.00 -6.78
CA THR A 101 -9.66 9.81 -7.63
C THR A 101 -9.20 10.19 -9.02
N ALA A 102 -8.32 9.40 -9.61
CA ALA A 102 -7.81 9.68 -10.96
C ALA A 102 -8.98 9.77 -11.98
N PRO A 103 -8.98 10.76 -12.88
CA PRO A 103 -10.05 10.92 -13.88
C PRO A 103 -10.29 9.69 -14.75
N CYS A 104 -9.24 8.92 -15.05
CA CYS A 104 -9.35 7.68 -15.83
C CYS A 104 -10.20 6.59 -15.15
N ILE A 105 -10.27 6.57 -13.81
CA ILE A 105 -11.17 5.71 -13.03
C ILE A 105 -12.58 6.28 -13.08
N LEU A 106 -12.71 7.61 -12.98
CA LEU A 106 -14.01 8.28 -12.98
C LEU A 106 -14.72 8.13 -14.32
N GLU A 107 -14.01 8.25 -15.44
CA GLU A 107 -14.57 8.09 -16.78
C GLU A 107 -14.89 6.63 -17.14
N CYS A 108 -14.30 5.65 -16.45
CA CYS A 108 -14.62 4.26 -16.69
C CYS A 108 -16.03 3.95 -16.14
N PRO A 109 -16.99 3.46 -16.96
CA PRO A 109 -18.34 3.14 -16.46
C PRO A 109 -18.32 2.13 -15.31
N ALA A 110 -17.44 1.14 -15.37
CA ALA A 110 -17.27 0.13 -14.32
C ALA A 110 -16.36 0.59 -13.16
N ARG A 111 -15.81 1.81 -13.21
CA ARG A 111 -14.90 2.40 -12.21
C ARG A 111 -13.69 1.49 -11.91
N VAL A 112 -13.10 0.89 -12.94
CA VAL A 112 -11.90 0.03 -12.81
C VAL A 112 -10.72 0.88 -12.34
N ASP A 113 -9.90 0.36 -11.43
CA ASP A 113 -8.75 1.07 -10.86
C ASP A 113 -7.56 1.16 -11.83
N VAL A 114 -7.69 2.09 -12.79
CA VAL A 114 -6.72 2.31 -13.86
C VAL A 114 -5.34 2.71 -13.34
N GLN A 115 -5.26 3.63 -12.38
CA GLN A 115 -3.97 4.08 -11.86
C GLN A 115 -3.26 2.96 -11.09
N GLY A 116 -4.01 2.20 -10.29
CA GLY A 116 -3.54 1.03 -9.56
C GLY A 116 -2.91 -0.03 -10.46
N TYR A 117 -3.66 -0.54 -11.44
CA TYR A 117 -3.11 -1.63 -12.26
C TYR A 117 -1.99 -1.17 -13.19
N ILE A 118 -1.93 0.11 -13.58
CA ILE A 118 -0.80 0.64 -14.36
C ILE A 118 0.48 0.63 -13.55
N ALA A 119 0.42 0.98 -12.26
CA ALA A 119 1.58 0.89 -11.37
C ALA A 119 2.04 -0.56 -11.21
N LEU A 120 1.11 -1.48 -10.93
CA LEU A 120 1.43 -2.91 -10.81
C LEU A 120 2.06 -3.47 -12.10
N VAL A 121 1.51 -3.14 -13.28
CA VAL A 121 2.10 -3.57 -14.56
C VAL A 121 3.46 -2.92 -14.82
N HIS A 122 3.68 -1.67 -14.41
CA HIS A 122 5.00 -1.02 -14.52
C HIS A 122 6.08 -1.79 -13.75
N ASP A 123 5.70 -2.32 -12.59
CA ASP A 123 6.58 -3.03 -11.66
C ASP A 123 6.68 -4.55 -11.96
N GLY A 124 6.05 -5.04 -13.03
CA GLY A 124 6.08 -6.44 -13.45
C GLY A 124 5.09 -7.37 -12.72
N LEU A 125 4.17 -6.80 -11.93
CA LEU A 125 3.19 -7.51 -11.09
C LEU A 125 1.89 -7.77 -11.86
N TYR A 126 1.96 -8.60 -12.90
CA TYR A 126 0.87 -8.79 -13.86
C TYR A 126 -0.34 -9.52 -13.27
N HIS A 127 -0.12 -10.50 -12.39
CA HIS A 127 -1.19 -11.26 -11.74
C HIS A 127 -1.97 -10.38 -10.77
N GLU A 128 -1.27 -9.59 -9.97
CA GLU A 128 -1.82 -8.62 -9.03
C GLU A 128 -2.58 -7.50 -9.76
N ALA A 129 -2.06 -7.05 -10.89
CA ALA A 129 -2.76 -6.12 -11.76
C ALA A 129 -4.11 -6.69 -12.23
N VAL A 130 -4.15 -7.97 -12.61
CA VAL A 130 -5.37 -8.64 -13.07
C VAL A 130 -6.34 -8.92 -11.91
N GLU A 131 -5.84 -9.29 -10.74
CA GLU A 131 -6.63 -9.36 -9.50
C GLU A 131 -7.35 -8.03 -9.23
N LEU A 132 -6.60 -6.91 -9.24
CA LEU A 132 -7.15 -5.57 -9.05
C LEU A 132 -8.18 -5.21 -10.13
N ILE A 133 -7.90 -5.51 -11.40
CA ILE A 133 -8.85 -5.29 -12.50
C ILE A 133 -10.15 -6.08 -12.26
N LYS A 134 -10.03 -7.36 -11.89
CA LYS A 134 -11.16 -8.29 -11.71
C LYS A 134 -12.07 -7.92 -10.53
N LYS A 135 -11.62 -7.08 -9.58
CA LYS A 135 -12.52 -6.46 -8.56
C LYS A 135 -13.70 -5.69 -9.20
N ARG A 136 -13.53 -5.13 -10.40
CA ARG A 136 -14.55 -4.33 -11.12
C ARG A 136 -14.83 -4.77 -12.56
N LEU A 137 -14.01 -5.65 -13.12
CA LEU A 137 -14.11 -6.08 -14.51
C LEU A 137 -13.83 -7.59 -14.64
N PRO A 138 -14.87 -8.44 -14.74
CA PRO A 138 -14.70 -9.90 -14.85
C PRO A 138 -14.13 -10.35 -16.21
N PHE A 139 -14.16 -9.46 -17.21
CA PHE A 139 -13.78 -9.72 -18.60
C PHE A 139 -12.56 -8.89 -19.08
N PRO A 140 -11.41 -8.91 -18.39
CA PRO A 140 -10.27 -8.07 -18.76
C PRO A 140 -9.69 -8.41 -20.15
N LEU A 141 -9.71 -9.67 -20.58
CA LEU A 141 -9.20 -10.12 -21.88
C LEU A 141 -10.09 -9.61 -23.02
N SER A 142 -11.40 -9.77 -22.88
CA SER A 142 -12.36 -9.32 -23.89
C SER A 142 -12.42 -7.80 -23.95
N VAL A 143 -12.55 -7.12 -22.81
CA VAL A 143 -12.64 -5.65 -22.75
C VAL A 143 -11.31 -4.99 -23.15
N GLY A 144 -10.16 -5.62 -22.88
CA GLY A 144 -8.86 -5.16 -23.39
C GLY A 144 -8.78 -5.09 -24.92
N ARG A 145 -9.64 -5.82 -25.64
CA ARG A 145 -9.69 -5.84 -27.12
C ARG A 145 -10.76 -4.93 -27.70
N VAL A 146 -11.95 -4.89 -27.08
CA VAL A 146 -13.14 -4.29 -27.71
C VAL A 146 -13.57 -2.96 -27.09
N CYS A 147 -12.94 -2.52 -26.00
CA CYS A 147 -13.35 -1.29 -25.30
C CYS A 147 -13.04 -0.02 -26.13
N PRO A 148 -13.96 0.95 -26.15
CA PRO A 148 -13.73 2.32 -26.66
C PRO A 148 -12.73 3.17 -25.85
N ALA A 149 -12.16 2.62 -24.76
CA ALA A 149 -11.19 3.27 -23.89
C ALA A 149 -11.67 4.61 -23.27
N PHE A 150 -12.86 4.64 -22.66
CA PHE A 150 -13.40 5.80 -21.94
C PHE A 150 -12.40 6.46 -20.99
N CYS A 151 -11.64 5.64 -20.26
CA CYS A 151 -10.58 6.05 -19.34
C CYS A 151 -9.47 6.91 -19.97
N GLU A 152 -9.29 6.87 -21.29
CA GLU A 152 -8.27 7.67 -22.00
C GLU A 152 -8.75 9.10 -22.30
N LYS A 153 -10.07 9.36 -22.31
CA LYS A 153 -10.66 10.64 -22.72
C LYS A 153 -10.30 11.81 -21.82
N GLU A 154 -10.26 11.58 -20.51
CA GLU A 154 -9.87 12.59 -19.50
C GLU A 154 -8.51 12.27 -18.86
N CYS A 155 -7.66 11.48 -19.54
CA CYS A 155 -6.31 11.21 -19.05
C CYS A 155 -5.51 12.52 -18.96
N ARG A 156 -4.98 12.84 -17.77
CA ARG A 156 -4.21 14.08 -17.53
C ARG A 156 -2.92 14.18 -18.36
N ARG A 157 -2.39 13.05 -18.85
CA ARG A 157 -1.22 13.04 -19.76
C ARG A 157 -1.45 13.83 -21.05
N GLN A 158 -2.70 14.00 -21.48
CA GLN A 158 -3.07 14.79 -22.66
C GLN A 158 -2.73 16.29 -22.57
N ILE A 159 -2.45 16.79 -21.36
CA ILE A 159 -1.96 18.16 -21.15
C ILE A 159 -0.52 18.29 -21.69
N ILE A 160 0.25 17.20 -21.63
CA ILE A 160 1.66 17.13 -22.04
C ILE A 160 1.79 16.66 -23.48
N ASP A 161 1.17 15.52 -23.81
CA ASP A 161 1.21 14.86 -25.12
C ASP A 161 -0.06 14.04 -25.44
N GLU A 162 0.03 12.72 -25.61
CA GLU A 162 -1.09 11.80 -25.94
C GLU A 162 -1.50 11.02 -24.68
N PRO A 163 -2.76 10.53 -24.54
CA PRO A 163 -3.13 9.76 -23.37
C PRO A 163 -2.29 8.47 -23.25
N VAL A 164 -2.23 7.91 -22.04
CA VAL A 164 -1.63 6.58 -21.83
C VAL A 164 -2.47 5.53 -22.56
N ALA A 165 -1.84 4.53 -23.16
CA ALA A 165 -2.51 3.42 -23.85
C ALA A 165 -3.10 2.40 -22.87
N ILE A 166 -4.06 2.89 -22.07
CA ILE A 166 -4.68 2.19 -20.94
C ILE A 166 -5.34 0.88 -21.37
N ARG A 167 -5.99 0.86 -22.53
CA ARG A 167 -6.63 -0.35 -23.07
C ARG A 167 -5.60 -1.44 -23.37
N GLN A 168 -4.50 -1.08 -24.04
CA GLN A 168 -3.45 -2.02 -24.43
C GLN A 168 -2.69 -2.55 -23.21
N ILE A 169 -2.42 -1.70 -22.19
CA ILE A 169 -1.81 -2.14 -20.93
C ILE A 169 -2.70 -3.18 -20.23
N LYS A 170 -4.01 -2.94 -20.16
CA LYS A 170 -4.98 -3.90 -19.59
C LYS A 170 -4.98 -5.22 -20.33
N ARG A 171 -5.00 -5.18 -21.67
CA ARG A 171 -4.92 -6.38 -22.51
C ARG A 171 -3.64 -7.17 -22.22
N PHE A 172 -2.50 -6.49 -22.16
CA PHE A 172 -1.22 -7.13 -21.88
C PHE A 172 -1.21 -7.85 -20.53
N ALA A 173 -1.65 -7.18 -19.45
CA ALA A 173 -1.72 -7.79 -18.13
C ALA A 173 -2.63 -9.03 -18.12
N ALA A 174 -3.80 -8.93 -18.75
CA ALA A 174 -4.75 -10.02 -18.85
C ALA A 174 -4.22 -11.22 -19.65
N ASP A 175 -3.56 -10.97 -20.79
CA ASP A 175 -2.96 -12.02 -21.61
C ASP A 175 -1.79 -12.69 -20.83
N LYS A 176 -0.98 -11.92 -20.08
CA LYS A 176 0.09 -12.45 -19.21
C LYS A 176 -0.43 -13.34 -18.07
N ASP A 177 -1.50 -12.93 -17.40
CA ASP A 177 -2.15 -13.74 -16.35
C ASP A 177 -2.64 -15.09 -16.88
N LEU A 178 -3.10 -15.12 -18.13
CA LEU A 178 -3.60 -16.34 -18.77
C LEU A 178 -2.51 -17.27 -19.32
N GLU A 179 -1.34 -16.72 -19.70
CA GLU A 179 -0.18 -17.50 -20.15
C GLU A 179 0.39 -18.38 -19.02
N ASP A 180 0.38 -17.90 -17.78
CA ASP A 180 0.80 -18.66 -16.61
C ASP A 180 -0.40 -19.33 -15.91
N ALA A 181 -0.75 -20.52 -16.41
CA ALA A 181 -1.86 -21.30 -15.88
C ALA A 181 -1.72 -21.70 -14.40
N ALA A 182 -0.50 -21.68 -13.82
CA ALA A 182 -0.28 -21.98 -12.42
C ALA A 182 -0.66 -20.80 -11.50
N HIS A 183 -0.57 -19.57 -12.01
CA HIS A 183 -0.81 -18.34 -11.26
C HIS A 183 -2.01 -17.51 -11.77
N THR A 184 -2.71 -17.97 -12.82
CA THR A 184 -3.92 -17.31 -13.32
C THR A 184 -4.90 -17.00 -12.20
N PHE A 185 -5.21 -15.72 -12.00
CA PHE A 185 -6.03 -15.29 -10.88
C PHE A 185 -7.49 -15.75 -10.99
N ILE A 186 -7.96 -16.43 -9.94
CA ILE A 186 -9.34 -16.81 -9.71
C ILE A 186 -9.74 -16.32 -8.31
N PRO A 187 -10.82 -15.52 -8.17
CA PRO A 187 -11.21 -14.98 -6.87
C PRO A 187 -11.68 -16.08 -5.92
N GLU A 188 -11.38 -15.91 -4.64
CA GLU A 188 -11.92 -16.77 -3.60
C GLU A 188 -13.43 -16.58 -3.43
N CYS A 189 -14.13 -17.68 -3.16
CA CYS A 189 -15.57 -17.66 -2.89
C CYS A 189 -15.82 -17.85 -1.39
N LYS A 190 -16.71 -17.03 -0.83
CA LYS A 190 -17.21 -17.20 0.54
C LYS A 190 -17.95 -18.53 0.68
N SER A 191 -18.11 -18.98 1.92
CA SER A 191 -18.90 -20.17 2.24
C SER A 191 -20.32 -20.08 1.68
N SER A 192 -20.87 -21.23 1.28
CA SER A 192 -22.20 -21.30 0.68
C SER A 192 -23.26 -20.68 1.60
N THR A 193 -24.05 -19.78 1.02
CA THR A 193 -25.20 -19.12 1.68
C THR A 193 -26.47 -19.97 1.63
N GLY A 194 -26.48 -21.05 0.84
CA GLY A 194 -27.67 -21.84 0.53
C GLY A 194 -28.70 -21.13 -0.37
N LYS A 195 -28.44 -19.88 -0.78
CA LYS A 195 -29.33 -19.10 -1.65
C LYS A 195 -29.07 -19.37 -3.13
N ARG A 196 -30.14 -19.44 -3.92
CA ARG A 196 -30.09 -19.73 -5.37
C ARG A 196 -30.53 -18.52 -6.18
N VAL A 197 -29.77 -18.17 -7.22
CA VAL A 197 -30.06 -17.04 -8.10
C VAL A 197 -30.18 -17.53 -9.55
N ALA A 198 -31.31 -17.23 -10.19
CA ALA A 198 -31.50 -17.46 -11.61
C ALA A 198 -31.04 -16.24 -12.41
N ILE A 199 -30.25 -16.46 -13.45
CA ILE A 199 -29.69 -15.43 -14.30
C ILE A 199 -30.10 -15.76 -15.73
N VAL A 200 -30.81 -14.86 -16.41
CA VAL A 200 -31.26 -15.09 -17.78
C VAL A 200 -30.37 -14.30 -18.73
N GLY A 201 -29.61 -15.02 -19.56
CA GLY A 201 -28.61 -14.51 -20.50
C GLY A 201 -27.18 -14.74 -20.02
N ALA A 202 -26.34 -15.36 -20.85
CA ALA A 202 -24.90 -15.56 -20.67
C ALA A 202 -24.08 -14.52 -21.45
N GLY A 203 -24.59 -13.29 -21.59
CA GLY A 203 -23.83 -12.14 -22.08
C GLY A 203 -22.98 -11.48 -20.99
N PRO A 204 -22.29 -10.36 -21.29
CA PRO A 204 -21.44 -9.66 -20.34
C PRO A 204 -22.11 -9.33 -19.01
N ALA A 205 -23.37 -8.86 -19.06
CA ALA A 205 -24.12 -8.50 -17.85
C ALA A 205 -24.42 -9.73 -16.98
N GLY A 206 -25.06 -10.77 -17.56
CA GLY A 206 -25.46 -11.95 -16.81
C GLY A 206 -24.29 -12.74 -16.24
N LEU A 207 -23.23 -12.96 -17.03
CA LEU A 207 -22.02 -13.64 -16.54
C LEU A 207 -21.29 -12.80 -15.47
N SER A 208 -21.30 -11.47 -15.57
CA SER A 208 -20.72 -10.61 -14.52
C SER A 208 -21.52 -10.69 -13.21
N VAL A 209 -22.86 -10.69 -13.28
CA VAL A 209 -23.71 -10.91 -12.10
C VAL A 209 -23.40 -12.28 -11.47
N ALA A 210 -23.29 -13.32 -12.30
CA ALA A 210 -22.95 -14.66 -11.83
C ALA A 210 -21.58 -14.70 -11.13
N TYR A 211 -20.58 -14.05 -11.73
CA TYR A 211 -19.23 -13.91 -11.19
C TYR A 211 -19.22 -13.26 -9.80
N TYR A 212 -19.88 -12.11 -9.63
CA TYR A 212 -19.90 -11.40 -8.34
C TYR A 212 -20.71 -12.13 -7.26
N LEU A 213 -21.85 -12.72 -7.61
CA LEU A 213 -22.70 -13.43 -6.65
C LEU A 213 -22.10 -14.78 -6.23
N ALA A 214 -21.38 -15.47 -7.13
CA ALA A 214 -20.66 -16.69 -6.78
C ALA A 214 -19.58 -16.44 -5.71
N GLN A 215 -18.86 -15.32 -5.81
CA GLN A 215 -17.89 -14.90 -4.77
C GLN A 215 -18.53 -14.68 -3.40
N GLN A 216 -19.80 -14.24 -3.35
CA GLN A 216 -20.53 -14.09 -2.10
C GLN A 216 -21.09 -15.43 -1.55
N GLY A 217 -20.85 -16.55 -2.23
CA GLY A 217 -21.31 -17.87 -1.82
C GLY A 217 -22.75 -18.18 -2.24
N HIS A 218 -23.32 -17.42 -3.19
CA HIS A 218 -24.64 -17.74 -3.76
C HIS A 218 -24.51 -18.73 -4.92
N LYS A 219 -25.49 -19.64 -5.04
CA LYS A 219 -25.52 -20.60 -6.14
C LYS A 219 -26.17 -19.96 -7.38
N CYS A 220 -25.35 -19.64 -8.37
CA CYS A 220 -25.79 -19.00 -9.62
C CYS A 220 -26.09 -20.02 -10.72
N ILE A 221 -27.29 -19.94 -11.30
CA ILE A 221 -27.72 -20.74 -12.45
C ILE A 221 -28.05 -19.79 -13.60
N VAL A 222 -27.31 -19.89 -14.69
CA VAL A 222 -27.46 -19.08 -15.90
C VAL A 222 -28.24 -19.86 -16.95
N TYR A 223 -29.24 -19.23 -17.55
CA TYR A 223 -30.03 -19.76 -18.66
C TYR A 223 -29.71 -18.98 -19.93
N GLU A 224 -29.21 -19.68 -20.96
CA GLU A 224 -28.78 -19.11 -22.23
C GLU A 224 -29.57 -19.75 -23.38
N ALA A 225 -30.11 -18.90 -24.25
CA ALA A 225 -30.90 -19.32 -25.40
C ALA A 225 -30.02 -19.89 -26.54
N MET A 226 -28.79 -19.40 -26.66
CA MET A 226 -27.83 -19.80 -27.66
C MET A 226 -27.05 -21.06 -27.25
N ALA A 227 -26.43 -21.71 -28.25
CA ALA A 227 -25.64 -22.91 -28.04
C ALA A 227 -24.35 -22.65 -27.25
N GLU A 228 -23.72 -21.50 -27.46
CA GLU A 228 -22.45 -21.11 -26.85
C GLU A 228 -22.58 -19.82 -26.03
N ASN A 229 -21.71 -19.66 -25.03
CA ASN A 229 -21.78 -18.58 -24.05
C ASN A 229 -21.04 -17.31 -24.49
N GLY A 230 -21.42 -16.16 -23.95
CA GLY A 230 -20.76 -14.86 -24.19
C GLY A 230 -21.65 -13.81 -24.87
N GLY A 231 -22.86 -14.18 -25.29
CA GLY A 231 -23.83 -13.27 -25.89
C GLY A 231 -23.22 -12.45 -27.04
N MET A 232 -23.42 -11.12 -27.04
CA MET A 232 -22.90 -10.26 -28.11
C MET A 232 -21.38 -10.22 -28.25
N LEU A 233 -20.60 -10.57 -27.20
CA LEU A 233 -19.14 -10.77 -27.35
C LEU A 233 -18.83 -11.91 -28.31
N ARG A 234 -19.65 -12.97 -28.31
CA ARG A 234 -19.51 -14.09 -29.22
C ARG A 234 -20.13 -13.78 -30.58
N TYR A 235 -21.42 -13.44 -30.59
CA TYR A 235 -22.21 -13.43 -31.81
C TYR A 235 -22.27 -12.08 -32.52
N GLY A 236 -21.88 -10.99 -31.85
CA GLY A 236 -21.89 -9.65 -32.41
C GLY A 236 -20.51 -9.10 -32.78
N ILE A 237 -19.45 -9.53 -32.10
CA ILE A 237 -18.07 -9.06 -32.35
C ILE A 237 -17.32 -10.08 -33.22
N PRO A 238 -16.69 -9.70 -34.35
CA PRO A 238 -15.97 -10.65 -35.20
C PRO A 238 -14.72 -11.27 -34.56
N GLU A 239 -14.34 -12.46 -35.01
CA GLU A 239 -13.15 -13.23 -34.59
C GLU A 239 -11.84 -12.43 -34.67
N TYR A 240 -11.70 -11.59 -35.71
CA TYR A 240 -10.47 -10.81 -35.94
C TYR A 240 -10.26 -9.68 -34.91
N ARG A 241 -11.30 -9.33 -34.13
CA ARG A 241 -11.24 -8.37 -33.01
C ARG A 241 -11.20 -9.07 -31.66
N LEU A 242 -12.04 -10.08 -31.50
CA LEU A 242 -12.14 -10.89 -30.28
C LEU A 242 -12.16 -12.37 -30.64
N PRO A 243 -10.99 -13.05 -30.55
CA PRO A 243 -10.90 -14.48 -30.77
C PRO A 243 -11.81 -15.24 -29.81
N LYS A 244 -12.59 -16.20 -30.32
CA LYS A 244 -13.58 -16.92 -29.48
C LYS A 244 -12.93 -17.84 -28.47
N GLU A 245 -11.77 -18.40 -28.81
CA GLU A 245 -10.97 -19.20 -27.87
C GLU A 245 -10.57 -18.40 -26.62
N VAL A 246 -10.26 -17.11 -26.77
CA VAL A 246 -9.93 -16.22 -25.65
C VAL A 246 -11.15 -15.98 -24.77
N LEU A 247 -12.31 -15.73 -25.40
CA LEU A 247 -13.58 -15.60 -24.69
C LEU A 247 -13.98 -16.89 -23.97
N ASP A 248 -13.76 -18.06 -24.57
CA ASP A 248 -14.02 -19.36 -23.95
C ASP A 248 -13.19 -19.55 -22.69
N LYS A 249 -11.88 -19.28 -22.76
CA LYS A 249 -10.99 -19.33 -21.59
C LYS A 249 -11.48 -18.40 -20.46
N GLU A 250 -11.87 -17.18 -20.80
CA GLU A 250 -12.37 -16.20 -19.83
C GLU A 250 -13.69 -16.64 -19.17
N ILE A 251 -14.61 -17.22 -19.93
CA ILE A 251 -15.88 -17.78 -19.42
C ILE A 251 -15.62 -19.02 -18.55
N ASP A 252 -14.66 -19.87 -18.91
CA ASP A 252 -14.31 -21.05 -18.13
C ASP A 252 -13.76 -20.68 -16.75
N LEU A 253 -13.05 -19.55 -16.62
CA LEU A 253 -12.67 -19.01 -15.29
C LEU A 253 -13.90 -18.67 -14.42
N ILE A 254 -14.98 -18.17 -15.02
CA ILE A 254 -16.23 -17.90 -14.29
C ILE A 254 -16.91 -19.21 -13.88
N LYS A 255 -16.92 -20.23 -14.75
CA LYS A 255 -17.46 -21.57 -14.43
C LYS A 255 -16.71 -22.23 -13.26
N LYS A 256 -15.39 -22.01 -13.15
CA LYS A 256 -14.59 -22.51 -12.01
C LYS A 256 -15.05 -21.98 -10.64
N LEU A 257 -15.82 -20.88 -10.60
CA LEU A 257 -16.45 -20.37 -9.38
C LEU A 257 -17.72 -21.14 -8.97
N GLY A 258 -18.09 -22.21 -9.70
CA GLY A 258 -19.28 -23.02 -9.42
C GLY A 258 -20.57 -22.50 -10.08
N VAL A 259 -20.45 -21.56 -11.01
CA VAL A 259 -21.56 -21.07 -11.85
C VAL A 259 -22.01 -22.17 -12.80
N GLU A 260 -23.30 -22.50 -12.78
CA GLU A 260 -23.91 -23.44 -13.72
C GLU A 260 -24.51 -22.67 -14.89
N ILE A 261 -24.31 -23.16 -16.11
CA ILE A 261 -24.86 -22.55 -17.31
C ILE A 261 -25.60 -23.62 -18.11
N HIS A 262 -26.88 -23.36 -18.39
CA HIS A 262 -27.72 -24.19 -19.24
C HIS A 262 -27.90 -23.47 -20.58
N ASN A 263 -27.35 -24.05 -21.64
CA ASN A 263 -27.49 -23.55 -23.01
C ASN A 263 -28.74 -24.11 -23.69
N ASN A 264 -29.14 -23.50 -24.81
CA ASN A 264 -30.30 -23.88 -25.63
C ASN A 264 -31.64 -23.86 -24.87
N VAL A 265 -31.80 -22.95 -23.91
CA VAL A 265 -33.03 -22.80 -23.11
C VAL A 265 -33.47 -21.34 -23.11
N ARG A 266 -34.68 -21.09 -23.60
CA ARG A 266 -35.20 -19.74 -23.85
C ARG A 266 -36.36 -19.40 -22.93
N LEU A 267 -36.21 -18.33 -22.16
CA LEU A 267 -37.29 -17.72 -21.39
C LEU A 267 -38.44 -17.30 -22.32
N GLY A 268 -39.68 -17.60 -21.93
CA GLY A 268 -40.87 -17.34 -22.72
C GLY A 268 -41.26 -18.48 -23.67
N LYS A 269 -40.37 -19.46 -23.89
CA LYS A 269 -40.63 -20.66 -24.69
C LYS A 269 -40.51 -21.94 -23.87
N ASP A 270 -39.35 -22.14 -23.24
CA ASP A 270 -39.03 -23.39 -22.52
C ASP A 270 -39.37 -23.29 -21.02
N PHE A 271 -39.40 -22.08 -20.47
CA PHE A 271 -39.81 -21.78 -19.10
C PHE A 271 -40.40 -20.36 -18.99
N THR A 272 -41.10 -20.08 -17.88
CA THR A 272 -41.77 -18.78 -17.63
C THR A 272 -41.10 -17.99 -16.52
N LEU A 273 -41.39 -16.69 -16.43
CA LEU A 273 -40.92 -15.87 -15.31
C LEU A 273 -41.53 -16.31 -13.97
N GLU A 274 -42.80 -16.73 -13.96
CA GLU A 274 -43.48 -17.27 -12.77
C GLU A 274 -42.78 -18.53 -12.23
N PHE A 275 -42.26 -19.40 -13.10
CA PHE A 275 -41.47 -20.56 -12.67
C PHE A 275 -40.20 -20.12 -11.94
N LEU A 276 -39.42 -19.22 -12.54
CA LEU A 276 -38.21 -18.70 -11.89
C LEU A 276 -38.53 -18.02 -10.56
N TYR A 277 -39.65 -17.29 -10.50
CA TYR A 277 -40.08 -16.59 -9.29
C TYR A 277 -40.39 -17.54 -8.15
N LYS A 278 -40.88 -18.75 -8.43
CA LYS A 278 -41.13 -19.79 -7.40
C LYS A 278 -39.87 -20.52 -6.96
N GLU A 279 -38.99 -20.85 -7.90
CA GLU A 279 -37.89 -21.81 -7.66
C GLU A 279 -36.59 -21.19 -7.11
N TYR A 280 -36.36 -19.90 -7.34
CA TYR A 280 -35.10 -19.22 -6.98
C TYR A 280 -35.31 -18.25 -5.83
N ASP A 281 -34.26 -17.78 -5.17
CA ASP A 281 -34.35 -16.72 -4.14
C ASP A 281 -34.21 -15.32 -4.73
N ALA A 282 -33.57 -15.17 -5.90
CA ALA A 282 -33.49 -13.92 -6.67
C ALA A 282 -33.36 -14.21 -8.17
N ILE A 283 -33.73 -13.23 -9.02
CA ILE A 283 -33.68 -13.34 -10.48
C ILE A 283 -32.99 -12.11 -11.06
N PHE A 284 -32.04 -12.33 -11.98
CA PHE A 284 -31.47 -11.28 -12.81
C PHE A 284 -31.80 -11.51 -14.29
N LEU A 285 -32.31 -10.47 -14.96
CA LEU A 285 -32.61 -10.47 -16.39
C LEU A 285 -31.54 -9.67 -17.14
N GLY A 286 -30.75 -10.35 -17.98
CA GLY A 286 -29.63 -9.78 -18.72
C GLY A 286 -29.48 -10.34 -20.14
N PHE A 287 -30.60 -10.70 -20.78
CA PHE A 287 -30.60 -11.37 -22.09
C PHE A 287 -30.34 -10.44 -23.29
N GLY A 288 -30.23 -9.12 -23.08
CA GLY A 288 -29.71 -8.16 -24.07
C GLY A 288 -30.63 -7.82 -25.25
N ALA A 289 -30.09 -7.08 -26.22
CA ALA A 289 -30.80 -6.52 -27.37
C ALA A 289 -30.54 -7.29 -28.68
N TRP A 290 -31.16 -8.46 -28.85
CA TRP A 290 -30.89 -9.34 -30.01
C TRP A 290 -31.66 -9.01 -31.28
N THR A 291 -32.75 -8.26 -31.21
CA THR A 291 -33.62 -8.03 -32.37
C THR A 291 -33.09 -6.87 -33.19
N ALA A 292 -32.63 -7.13 -34.42
CA ALA A 292 -32.24 -6.08 -35.35
C ALA A 292 -33.45 -5.22 -35.79
N VAL A 293 -33.20 -3.94 -36.04
CA VAL A 293 -34.22 -2.99 -36.50
C VAL A 293 -34.19 -2.88 -38.03
N SER A 294 -35.32 -3.14 -38.69
CA SER A 294 -35.52 -2.96 -40.13
C SER A 294 -35.48 -1.48 -40.54
N MET A 295 -35.10 -1.19 -41.79
CA MET A 295 -35.22 0.16 -42.35
C MET A 295 -36.66 0.48 -42.74
N ASN A 296 -37.50 -0.55 -42.91
CA ASN A 296 -38.90 -0.47 -43.36
C ASN A 296 -39.01 0.18 -44.75
N ILE A 297 -38.20 -0.32 -45.69
CA ILE A 297 -38.22 0.07 -47.09
C ILE A 297 -38.64 -1.10 -47.98
N GLU A 298 -39.12 -0.82 -49.19
CA GLU A 298 -39.51 -1.86 -50.15
C GLU A 298 -38.30 -2.71 -50.56
N GLY A 299 -38.45 -4.05 -50.58
CA GLY A 299 -37.42 -5.00 -51.02
C GLY A 299 -36.48 -5.52 -49.94
N GLU A 300 -36.72 -5.25 -48.65
CA GLU A 300 -35.94 -5.79 -47.52
C GLU A 300 -36.06 -7.31 -47.37
N GLU A 301 -37.10 -7.92 -47.95
CA GLU A 301 -37.37 -9.35 -47.95
C GLU A 301 -36.60 -10.14 -49.03
N LEU A 302 -35.86 -9.45 -49.92
CA LEU A 302 -35.14 -10.07 -51.03
C LEU A 302 -33.96 -10.93 -50.55
N GLU A 303 -33.70 -12.04 -51.25
CA GLU A 303 -32.51 -12.86 -51.02
C GLU A 303 -31.25 -12.02 -51.30
N GLY A 304 -30.34 -11.93 -50.33
CA GLY A 304 -29.20 -11.02 -50.36
C GLY A 304 -29.36 -9.79 -49.46
N CYS A 305 -30.51 -9.60 -48.81
CA CYS A 305 -30.65 -8.64 -47.72
C CYS A 305 -30.54 -9.34 -46.36
N TYR A 306 -29.53 -8.99 -45.55
CA TYR A 306 -29.30 -9.59 -44.24
C TYR A 306 -29.17 -8.50 -43.17
N LEU A 307 -29.96 -8.55 -42.10
CA LEU A 307 -29.82 -7.60 -41.00
C LEU A 307 -28.46 -7.75 -40.30
N GLY A 308 -27.86 -6.65 -39.85
CA GLY A 308 -26.45 -6.61 -39.44
C GLY A 308 -26.06 -7.60 -38.35
N ILE A 309 -26.85 -7.72 -37.28
CA ILE A 309 -26.58 -8.71 -36.20
C ILE A 309 -26.74 -10.14 -36.75
N ASP A 310 -27.82 -10.39 -37.49
CA ASP A 310 -28.09 -11.72 -38.04
C ASP A 310 -26.98 -12.14 -39.00
N PHE A 311 -26.49 -11.23 -39.84
CA PHE A 311 -25.33 -11.45 -40.69
C PHE A 311 -24.10 -11.86 -39.87
N LEU A 312 -23.73 -11.10 -38.83
CA LEU A 312 -22.56 -11.40 -38.00
C LEU A 312 -22.72 -12.73 -37.22
N ARG A 313 -23.92 -13.00 -36.70
CA ARG A 313 -24.27 -14.27 -36.05
C ARG A 313 -24.12 -15.44 -37.02
N MET A 314 -24.74 -15.37 -38.20
CA MET A 314 -24.68 -16.42 -39.22
C MET A 314 -23.24 -16.69 -39.70
N VAL A 315 -22.41 -15.66 -39.78
CA VAL A 315 -20.98 -15.83 -40.08
C VAL A 315 -20.25 -16.55 -38.96
N THR A 316 -20.52 -16.16 -37.70
CA THR A 316 -19.92 -16.78 -36.50
C THR A 316 -20.31 -18.25 -36.35
N GLU A 317 -21.57 -18.58 -36.65
CA GLU A 317 -22.10 -19.94 -36.62
C GLU A 317 -21.66 -20.78 -37.83
N GLY A 318 -20.99 -20.15 -38.81
CA GLY A 318 -20.53 -20.82 -40.03
C GLY A 318 -21.65 -21.12 -41.04
N GLU A 319 -22.85 -20.57 -40.84
CA GLU A 319 -23.99 -20.67 -41.75
C GLU A 319 -23.75 -19.87 -43.04
N LEU A 320 -23.11 -18.71 -42.93
CA LEU A 320 -22.81 -17.83 -44.06
C LEU A 320 -21.30 -17.77 -44.33
N LYS A 321 -20.84 -18.50 -45.36
CA LYS A 321 -19.41 -18.62 -45.72
C LYS A 321 -18.99 -17.78 -46.93
N LYS A 322 -19.94 -17.20 -47.66
CA LYS A 322 -19.70 -16.38 -48.86
C LYS A 322 -20.67 -15.20 -48.85
N VAL A 323 -20.20 -14.09 -49.40
CA VAL A 323 -20.97 -12.86 -49.55
C VAL A 323 -21.10 -12.47 -51.03
N GLY A 324 -21.92 -11.46 -51.30
CA GLY A 324 -22.00 -10.85 -52.63
C GLY A 324 -20.67 -10.21 -53.05
N LYS A 325 -20.48 -9.97 -54.35
CA LYS A 325 -19.28 -9.29 -54.84
C LYS A 325 -19.29 -7.79 -54.51
N ARG A 326 -20.48 -7.18 -54.47
CA ARG A 326 -20.71 -5.74 -54.24
C ARG A 326 -21.69 -5.57 -53.08
N VAL A 327 -21.14 -5.44 -51.88
CA VAL A 327 -21.91 -5.39 -50.62
C VAL A 327 -22.12 -3.95 -50.20
N ALA A 328 -23.37 -3.55 -49.91
CA ALA A 328 -23.66 -2.29 -49.23
C ALA A 328 -24.08 -2.54 -47.77
N VAL A 329 -23.40 -1.92 -46.83
CA VAL A 329 -23.73 -1.96 -45.39
C VAL A 329 -24.35 -0.62 -45.00
N ILE A 330 -25.55 -0.65 -44.42
CA ILE A 330 -26.30 0.56 -44.09
C ILE A 330 -26.14 0.87 -42.61
N GLY A 331 -25.60 2.04 -42.28
CA GLY A 331 -25.39 2.46 -40.89
C GLY A 331 -24.01 3.05 -40.66
N GLY A 332 -23.73 3.46 -39.44
CA GLY A 332 -22.44 4.06 -39.08
C GLY A 332 -21.93 3.73 -37.68
N GLY A 333 -22.56 2.76 -36.99
CA GLY A 333 -22.08 2.26 -35.69
C GLY A 333 -21.13 1.08 -35.84
N ASN A 334 -20.59 0.58 -34.72
CA ASN A 334 -19.63 -0.52 -34.70
C ASN A 334 -20.14 -1.78 -35.43
N THR A 335 -21.42 -2.14 -35.31
CA THR A 335 -22.01 -3.27 -36.07
C THR A 335 -21.88 -3.10 -37.58
N ALA A 336 -22.00 -1.87 -38.10
CA ALA A 336 -21.85 -1.60 -39.53
C ALA A 336 -20.39 -1.75 -39.97
N ILE A 337 -19.44 -1.27 -39.15
CA ILE A 337 -18.01 -1.44 -39.41
C ILE A 337 -17.62 -2.91 -39.38
N ASP A 338 -18.05 -3.64 -38.36
CA ASP A 338 -17.78 -5.05 -38.19
C ASP A 338 -18.36 -5.89 -39.34
N ALA A 339 -19.59 -5.59 -39.78
CA ALA A 339 -20.20 -6.25 -40.93
C ALA A 339 -19.45 -5.96 -42.25
N ALA A 340 -19.03 -4.71 -42.48
CA ALA A 340 -18.29 -4.33 -43.68
C ALA A 340 -16.92 -5.04 -43.75
N ARG A 341 -16.16 -5.01 -42.65
CA ARG A 341 -14.85 -5.64 -42.55
C ARG A 341 -14.93 -7.18 -42.61
N THR A 342 -16.01 -7.75 -42.08
CA THR A 342 -16.31 -9.19 -42.21
C THR A 342 -16.64 -9.57 -43.66
N ALA A 343 -17.41 -8.76 -44.38
CA ALA A 343 -17.72 -9.00 -45.79
C ALA A 343 -16.45 -9.01 -46.66
N LEU A 344 -15.49 -8.11 -46.43
CA LEU A 344 -14.19 -8.13 -47.11
C LEU A 344 -13.46 -9.47 -46.90
N ARG A 345 -13.42 -9.95 -45.65
CA ARG A 345 -12.77 -11.22 -45.28
C ARG A 345 -13.43 -12.45 -45.89
N LEU A 346 -14.73 -12.36 -46.21
CA LEU A 346 -15.49 -13.41 -46.91
C LEU A 346 -15.38 -13.31 -48.44
N GLY A 347 -14.56 -12.39 -48.96
CA GLY A 347 -14.19 -12.30 -50.38
C GLY A 347 -15.01 -11.33 -51.21
N ALA A 348 -15.69 -10.36 -50.59
CA ALA A 348 -16.34 -9.28 -51.34
C ALA A 348 -15.28 -8.47 -52.14
N GLU A 349 -15.55 -8.22 -53.43
CA GLU A 349 -14.67 -7.43 -54.30
C GLU A 349 -14.79 -5.93 -54.00
N LYS A 350 -15.98 -5.48 -53.59
CA LYS A 350 -16.28 -4.10 -53.22
C LYS A 350 -17.27 -4.05 -52.07
N VAL A 351 -16.91 -3.31 -51.01
CA VAL A 351 -17.77 -3.10 -49.83
C VAL A 351 -17.96 -1.61 -49.62
N MET A 352 -19.22 -1.20 -49.48
CA MET A 352 -19.63 0.20 -49.34
C MET A 352 -20.41 0.39 -48.05
N ILE A 353 -20.00 1.33 -47.20
CA ILE A 353 -20.81 1.81 -46.08
C ILE A 353 -21.66 2.97 -46.58
N VAL A 354 -22.98 2.85 -46.45
CA VAL A 354 -23.95 3.91 -46.77
C VAL A 354 -24.47 4.50 -45.47
N TYR A 355 -24.15 5.77 -45.22
CA TYR A 355 -24.52 6.44 -43.98
C TYR A 355 -25.19 7.78 -44.23
N ARG A 356 -26.34 8.00 -43.58
CA ARG A 356 -27.19 9.18 -43.78
C ARG A 356 -26.63 10.49 -43.20
N ARG A 357 -25.55 10.45 -42.42
CA ARG A 357 -24.90 11.63 -41.83
C ARG A 357 -23.44 11.73 -42.29
N ALA A 358 -22.75 12.78 -41.83
CA ALA A 358 -21.32 12.95 -42.02
C ALA A 358 -20.50 12.02 -41.09
N GLU A 359 -19.21 11.90 -41.37
CA GLU A 359 -18.29 11.00 -40.69
C GLU A 359 -18.13 11.34 -39.21
N GLU A 360 -18.04 12.63 -38.88
CA GLU A 360 -17.90 13.14 -37.51
C GLU A 360 -19.16 12.88 -36.66
N GLN A 361 -20.20 12.29 -37.26
CA GLN A 361 -21.44 11.90 -36.61
C GLN A 361 -21.61 10.38 -36.57
N MET A 362 -20.60 9.61 -36.99
CA MET A 362 -20.59 8.15 -36.88
C MET A 362 -20.44 7.76 -35.41
N PRO A 363 -21.32 6.88 -34.89
CA PRO A 363 -21.17 6.35 -33.52
C PRO A 363 -20.05 5.33 -33.35
N ALA A 364 -19.49 4.79 -34.44
CA ALA A 364 -18.42 3.81 -34.37
C ALA A 364 -17.11 4.41 -33.83
N ASP A 365 -16.27 3.55 -33.25
CA ASP A 365 -14.96 3.96 -32.75
C ASP A 365 -14.07 4.45 -33.90
N GLU A 366 -13.43 5.61 -33.74
CA GLU A 366 -12.66 6.26 -34.81
C GLU A 366 -11.54 5.38 -35.39
N VAL A 367 -10.89 4.58 -34.52
CA VAL A 367 -9.84 3.63 -34.93
C VAL A 367 -10.42 2.54 -35.84
N GLU A 368 -11.63 2.06 -35.55
CA GLU A 368 -12.30 1.04 -36.35
C GLU A 368 -12.76 1.59 -37.71
N VAL A 369 -13.24 2.83 -37.74
CA VAL A 369 -13.57 3.54 -38.98
C VAL A 369 -12.32 3.69 -39.86
N LYS A 370 -11.20 4.09 -39.26
CA LYS A 370 -9.93 4.22 -39.97
C LYS A 370 -9.45 2.87 -40.52
N ASP A 371 -9.46 1.83 -39.70
CA ASP A 371 -9.05 0.48 -40.12
C ASP A 371 -9.91 -0.05 -41.27
N ALA A 372 -11.22 0.22 -41.27
CA ALA A 372 -12.10 -0.15 -42.38
C ALA A 372 -11.73 0.57 -43.68
N LYS A 373 -11.37 1.85 -43.62
CA LYS A 373 -10.87 2.61 -44.78
C LYS A 373 -9.54 2.06 -45.28
N ASP A 374 -8.60 1.78 -44.36
CA ASP A 374 -7.29 1.21 -44.70
C ASP A 374 -7.44 -0.18 -45.34
N GLU A 375 -8.47 -0.94 -44.97
CA GLU A 375 -8.84 -2.23 -45.59
C GLU A 375 -9.57 -2.11 -46.93
N GLY A 376 -9.93 -0.90 -47.37
CA GLY A 376 -10.54 -0.63 -48.68
C GLY A 376 -12.08 -0.52 -48.68
N VAL A 377 -12.73 -0.36 -47.51
CA VAL A 377 -14.16 -0.07 -47.44
C VAL A 377 -14.45 1.34 -47.97
N GLU A 378 -15.40 1.47 -48.90
CA GLU A 378 -15.82 2.75 -49.46
C GLU A 378 -16.91 3.42 -48.60
N PHE A 379 -16.72 4.68 -48.22
CA PHE A 379 -17.68 5.41 -47.37
C PHE A 379 -18.56 6.35 -48.22
N HIS A 380 -19.83 6.00 -48.35
CA HIS A 380 -20.88 6.76 -48.98
C HIS A 380 -21.69 7.54 -47.94
N LEU A 381 -21.11 8.65 -47.49
CA LEU A 381 -21.70 9.55 -46.49
C LEU A 381 -22.80 10.43 -47.09
N LEU A 382 -23.68 10.93 -46.23
CA LEU A 382 -24.84 11.73 -46.61
C LEU A 382 -25.69 11.04 -47.68
N GLN A 383 -25.87 9.73 -47.56
CA GLN A 383 -26.71 8.92 -48.44
C GLN A 383 -27.62 8.01 -47.59
N ASN A 384 -28.86 7.84 -48.02
CA ASN A 384 -29.83 7.00 -47.34
C ASN A 384 -30.54 6.10 -48.35
N PRO A 385 -30.68 4.79 -48.10
CA PRO A 385 -31.46 3.93 -48.98
C PRO A 385 -32.96 4.22 -48.88
N THR A 386 -33.66 4.16 -50.01
CA THR A 386 -35.12 4.35 -50.08
C THR A 386 -35.85 3.11 -50.58
N LYS A 387 -35.17 2.23 -51.34
CA LYS A 387 -35.72 0.99 -51.90
C LYS A 387 -34.60 0.02 -52.27
N ILE A 388 -34.80 -1.27 -52.05
CA ILE A 388 -33.93 -2.35 -52.56
C ILE A 388 -34.56 -2.89 -53.85
N ILE A 389 -33.74 -3.05 -54.88
CA ILE A 389 -34.17 -3.47 -56.23
C ILE A 389 -33.71 -4.91 -56.44
N GLY A 390 -34.67 -5.78 -56.77
CA GLY A 390 -34.42 -7.20 -56.98
C GLY A 390 -34.73 -7.66 -58.40
N LYS A 391 -34.06 -8.74 -58.79
CA LYS A 391 -34.30 -9.52 -60.01
C LYS A 391 -34.28 -11.00 -59.65
N ASP A 392 -35.29 -11.75 -60.12
CA ASP A 392 -35.47 -13.17 -59.80
C ASP A 392 -35.47 -13.48 -58.28
N GLY A 393 -35.99 -12.55 -57.48
CA GLY A 393 -36.05 -12.66 -56.01
C GLY A 393 -34.74 -12.34 -55.28
N LYS A 394 -33.67 -11.96 -55.98
CA LYS A 394 -32.36 -11.61 -55.43
C LYS A 394 -32.04 -10.14 -55.59
N VAL A 395 -31.25 -9.58 -54.69
CA VAL A 395 -30.76 -8.20 -54.78
C VAL A 395 -29.92 -7.98 -56.05
N GLU A 396 -30.26 -6.96 -56.85
CA GLU A 396 -29.49 -6.51 -58.03
C GLU A 396 -29.03 -5.03 -57.91
N GLY A 397 -29.70 -4.25 -57.06
CA GLY A 397 -29.31 -2.88 -56.76
C GLY A 397 -30.08 -2.27 -55.60
N MET A 398 -29.76 -1.03 -55.27
CA MET A 398 -30.39 -0.27 -54.19
C MET A 398 -30.57 1.18 -54.62
N GLN A 399 -31.79 1.70 -54.51
CA GLN A 399 -32.07 3.11 -54.70
C GLN A 399 -31.64 3.88 -53.45
N VAL A 400 -30.85 4.93 -53.65
CA VAL A 400 -30.33 5.81 -52.61
C VAL A 400 -30.65 7.26 -52.91
N ILE A 401 -30.95 8.03 -51.87
CA ILE A 401 -31.17 9.48 -51.93
C ILE A 401 -30.01 10.22 -51.25
N LYS A 402 -29.63 11.38 -51.77
CA LYS A 402 -28.63 12.24 -51.12
C LYS A 402 -29.24 13.00 -49.96
N MET A 403 -28.45 13.22 -48.92
CA MET A 403 -28.81 13.91 -47.70
C MET A 403 -28.00 15.20 -47.56
N ARG A 404 -28.51 16.14 -46.77
CA ARG A 404 -27.78 17.29 -46.23
C ARG A 404 -27.95 17.36 -44.71
N LEU A 405 -27.02 17.99 -44.02
CA LEU A 405 -27.13 18.21 -42.58
C LEU A 405 -28.01 19.43 -42.27
N GLY A 406 -29.07 19.20 -41.50
CA GLY A 406 -29.90 20.25 -40.89
C GLY A 406 -29.36 20.67 -39.52
N GLU A 407 -30.25 21.20 -38.68
CA GLU A 407 -29.92 21.59 -37.31
C GLU A 407 -29.59 20.36 -36.42
N PRO A 408 -28.76 20.54 -35.39
CA PRO A 408 -28.57 19.54 -34.33
C PRO A 408 -29.90 19.09 -33.70
N ASP A 409 -30.00 17.81 -33.36
CA ASP A 409 -31.03 17.27 -32.48
C ASP A 409 -30.65 17.49 -31.00
N SER A 410 -31.50 17.02 -30.08
CA SER A 410 -31.26 17.13 -28.63
C SER A 410 -30.03 16.37 -28.14
N SER A 411 -29.48 15.46 -28.95
CA SER A 411 -28.20 14.79 -28.67
C SER A 411 -26.98 15.57 -29.21
N GLY A 412 -27.20 16.76 -29.78
CA GLY A 412 -26.17 17.56 -30.44
C GLY A 412 -25.81 17.09 -31.85
N ARG A 413 -26.40 15.99 -32.34
CA ARG A 413 -26.10 15.45 -33.67
C ARG A 413 -26.93 16.10 -34.75
N ARG A 414 -26.33 16.49 -35.86
CA ARG A 414 -27.05 17.13 -36.98
C ARG A 414 -28.07 16.17 -37.61
N ARG A 415 -29.29 16.66 -37.82
CA ARG A 415 -30.37 15.89 -38.44
C ARG A 415 -30.09 15.69 -39.94
N PRO A 416 -30.19 14.46 -40.47
CA PRO A 416 -30.08 14.25 -41.90
C PRO A 416 -31.40 14.63 -42.59
N VAL A 417 -31.33 15.46 -43.64
CA VAL A 417 -32.49 15.93 -44.41
C VAL A 417 -32.34 15.49 -45.87
N PRO A 418 -33.33 14.83 -46.49
CA PRO A 418 -33.28 14.44 -47.89
C PRO A 418 -33.12 15.63 -48.83
N ILE A 419 -32.35 15.46 -49.90
CA ILE A 419 -32.30 16.38 -51.04
C ILE A 419 -33.27 15.85 -52.08
N GLU A 420 -34.36 16.59 -52.32
CA GLU A 420 -35.39 16.19 -53.29
C GLU A 420 -34.81 15.99 -54.70
N ASN A 421 -35.32 14.99 -55.43
CA ASN A 421 -34.92 14.64 -56.80
C ASN A 421 -33.43 14.28 -56.96
N SER A 422 -32.82 13.71 -55.92
CA SER A 422 -31.42 13.29 -55.90
C SER A 422 -31.21 11.77 -55.92
N GLU A 423 -32.28 11.02 -56.14
CA GLU A 423 -32.32 9.56 -56.12
C GLU A 423 -31.50 8.96 -57.29
N PHE A 424 -30.71 7.94 -57.00
CA PHE A 424 -30.00 7.16 -58.01
C PHE A 424 -29.88 5.69 -57.60
N ILE A 425 -29.53 4.81 -58.55
CA ILE A 425 -29.36 3.37 -58.30
C ILE A 425 -27.89 3.07 -58.02
N MET A 426 -27.60 2.56 -56.83
CA MET A 426 -26.33 1.96 -56.46
C MET A 426 -26.36 0.46 -56.80
N GLN A 427 -25.37 -0.01 -57.56
CA GLN A 427 -25.30 -1.39 -58.03
C GLN A 427 -24.68 -2.29 -56.96
N VAL A 428 -25.49 -3.17 -56.36
CA VAL A 428 -25.13 -4.05 -55.25
C VAL A 428 -25.80 -5.40 -55.41
N ASP A 429 -25.16 -6.46 -54.96
CA ASP A 429 -25.73 -7.83 -54.96
C ASP A 429 -25.98 -8.36 -53.54
N MET A 430 -25.67 -7.56 -52.52
CA MET A 430 -25.98 -7.81 -51.12
C MET A 430 -26.16 -6.49 -50.36
N VAL A 431 -27.15 -6.42 -49.49
CA VAL A 431 -27.43 -5.27 -48.62
C VAL A 431 -27.45 -5.74 -47.16
N ILE A 432 -26.74 -5.05 -46.28
CA ILE A 432 -26.64 -5.38 -44.86
C ILE A 432 -27.13 -4.20 -44.01
N PRO A 433 -28.41 -4.16 -43.61
CA PRO A 433 -28.92 -3.08 -42.76
C PRO A 433 -28.44 -3.24 -41.31
N ALA A 434 -27.56 -2.36 -40.85
CA ALA A 434 -27.00 -2.30 -39.50
C ALA A 434 -27.40 -1.00 -38.78
N VAL A 435 -28.71 -0.73 -38.75
CA VAL A 435 -29.26 0.54 -38.26
C VAL A 435 -29.30 0.63 -36.73
N SER A 436 -29.85 -0.39 -36.07
CA SER A 436 -29.98 -0.45 -34.60
C SER A 436 -30.43 -1.84 -34.15
N GLN A 437 -30.58 -2.01 -32.84
CA GLN A 437 -30.96 -3.25 -32.16
C GLN A 437 -31.93 -2.93 -31.02
N LYS A 438 -32.82 -3.87 -30.67
CA LYS A 438 -33.74 -3.77 -29.53
C LYS A 438 -33.87 -5.10 -28.78
N PRO A 439 -34.22 -5.09 -27.49
CA PRO A 439 -34.60 -6.30 -26.76
C PRO A 439 -35.87 -6.95 -27.31
N ASP A 440 -35.89 -8.29 -27.27
CA ASP A 440 -37.11 -9.08 -27.48
C ASP A 440 -37.86 -9.18 -26.15
N THR A 441 -38.81 -8.28 -25.93
CA THR A 441 -39.59 -8.20 -24.67
C THR A 441 -41.08 -8.49 -24.87
N GLN A 442 -41.50 -8.87 -26.08
CA GLN A 442 -42.92 -9.05 -26.38
C GLN A 442 -43.55 -10.15 -25.50
N PHE A 443 -42.82 -11.25 -25.28
CA PHE A 443 -43.27 -12.36 -24.44
C PHE A 443 -43.46 -11.97 -22.96
N LEU A 444 -42.85 -10.85 -22.51
CA LEU A 444 -43.04 -10.33 -21.15
C LEU A 444 -44.44 -9.74 -20.95
N LEU A 445 -45.14 -9.42 -22.05
CA LEU A 445 -46.49 -8.87 -22.02
C LEU A 445 -47.58 -9.97 -22.05
N ASP A 446 -47.20 -11.21 -22.33
CA ASP A 446 -48.10 -12.37 -22.40
C ASP A 446 -48.09 -13.15 -21.07
N ASP A 447 -48.87 -14.24 -20.96
CA ASP A 447 -48.97 -15.08 -19.75
C ASP A 447 -47.60 -15.61 -19.28
N ALA A 448 -46.66 -15.83 -20.21
CA ALA A 448 -45.31 -16.29 -19.89
C ALA A 448 -44.46 -15.27 -19.11
N GLY A 449 -44.80 -13.99 -19.20
CA GLY A 449 -44.17 -12.87 -18.50
C GLY A 449 -44.88 -12.43 -17.22
N MET A 450 -46.08 -12.96 -16.95
CA MET A 450 -46.85 -12.60 -15.76
C MET A 450 -46.27 -13.25 -14.51
N ILE A 451 -46.17 -12.48 -13.43
CA ILE A 451 -45.71 -12.94 -12.11
C ILE A 451 -46.74 -12.52 -11.08
N GLN A 452 -47.38 -13.46 -10.39
CA GLN A 452 -48.42 -13.16 -9.39
C GLN A 452 -49.48 -12.12 -9.87
N ASN A 453 -49.91 -12.21 -11.14
CA ASN A 453 -50.81 -11.25 -11.80
C ASN A 453 -50.26 -9.83 -12.05
N ASN A 454 -48.97 -9.58 -11.84
CA ASN A 454 -48.27 -8.34 -12.18
C ASN A 454 -47.38 -8.52 -13.42
N LYS A 455 -47.01 -7.40 -14.05
CA LYS A 455 -46.10 -7.34 -15.20
C LYS A 455 -44.90 -6.46 -14.88
N LEU A 456 -43.78 -6.74 -15.54
CA LEU A 456 -42.63 -5.86 -15.54
C LEU A 456 -42.95 -4.59 -16.33
N ASN A 457 -42.54 -3.45 -15.80
CA ASN A 457 -42.68 -2.18 -16.51
C ASN A 457 -41.70 -2.12 -17.67
N LEU A 458 -42.18 -1.68 -18.84
CA LEU A 458 -41.38 -1.43 -20.01
C LEU A 458 -41.39 0.05 -20.35
N THR A 459 -40.26 0.55 -20.83
CA THR A 459 -40.17 1.90 -21.40
C THR A 459 -40.81 1.94 -22.79
N ARG A 460 -40.98 3.15 -23.35
CA ARG A 460 -41.42 3.34 -24.75
C ARG A 460 -40.52 2.68 -25.81
N TRP A 461 -39.29 2.29 -25.42
CA TRP A 461 -38.31 1.65 -26.29
C TRP A 461 -38.29 0.13 -26.14
N SER A 462 -39.28 -0.44 -25.42
CA SER A 462 -39.36 -1.87 -25.14
C SER A 462 -38.18 -2.42 -24.31
N THR A 463 -37.49 -1.55 -23.57
CA THR A 463 -36.51 -1.93 -22.54
C THR A 463 -37.19 -2.05 -21.17
N ILE A 464 -36.60 -2.79 -20.23
CA ILE A 464 -37.14 -2.93 -18.87
C ILE A 464 -36.84 -1.66 -18.06
N GLU A 465 -37.84 -1.14 -17.34
CA GLU A 465 -37.67 -0.03 -16.40
C GLU A 465 -37.04 -0.52 -15.08
N VAL A 466 -35.99 0.15 -14.64
CA VAL A 466 -35.28 -0.13 -13.38
C VAL A 466 -34.92 1.15 -12.64
N ASP A 467 -34.73 1.06 -11.33
CA ASP A 467 -34.02 2.10 -10.59
C ASP A 467 -32.52 2.09 -10.99
N GLU A 468 -32.04 3.17 -11.61
CA GLU A 468 -30.68 3.24 -12.16
C GLU A 468 -29.55 3.12 -11.13
N LYS A 469 -29.85 3.32 -9.83
CA LYS A 469 -28.85 3.26 -8.75
C LYS A 469 -28.79 1.90 -8.06
N THR A 470 -29.77 1.04 -8.30
CA THR A 470 -29.91 -0.25 -7.60
C THR A 470 -30.20 -1.41 -8.56
N MET A 471 -30.59 -1.14 -9.81
CA MET A 471 -31.01 -2.12 -10.82
C MET A 471 -32.26 -2.92 -10.44
N CYS A 472 -33.04 -2.45 -9.45
CA CYS A 472 -34.29 -3.08 -9.05
C CYS A 472 -35.38 -2.81 -10.10
N THR A 473 -36.18 -3.84 -10.40
CA THR A 473 -37.42 -3.66 -11.18
C THR A 473 -38.59 -3.27 -10.28
N ASN A 474 -39.78 -3.11 -10.86
CA ASN A 474 -41.03 -2.89 -10.10
C ASN A 474 -41.54 -4.14 -9.35
N ILE A 475 -40.92 -5.31 -9.56
CA ILE A 475 -41.29 -6.56 -8.87
C ILE A 475 -40.15 -6.96 -7.96
N ASP A 476 -40.44 -7.10 -6.66
CA ASP A 476 -39.49 -7.61 -5.66
C ASP A 476 -38.85 -8.91 -6.17
N LYS A 477 -37.59 -9.16 -5.78
CA LYS A 477 -36.79 -10.33 -6.19
C LYS A 477 -36.23 -10.30 -7.62
N ILE A 478 -36.73 -9.41 -8.48
CA ILE A 478 -36.32 -9.32 -9.89
C ILE A 478 -35.51 -8.06 -10.15
N PHE A 479 -34.34 -8.27 -10.75
CA PHE A 479 -33.38 -7.24 -11.13
C PHE A 479 -33.09 -7.35 -12.63
N ALA A 480 -32.72 -6.25 -13.27
CA ALA A 480 -32.35 -6.25 -14.69
C ALA A 480 -31.23 -5.26 -14.98
N GLY A 481 -30.42 -5.52 -16.00
CA GLY A 481 -29.30 -4.64 -16.36
C GLY A 481 -28.71 -4.90 -17.74
N GLY A 482 -27.74 -4.07 -18.13
CA GLY A 482 -27.10 -4.11 -19.44
C GLY A 482 -28.03 -3.66 -20.56
N ASP A 483 -27.79 -4.17 -21.78
CA ASP A 483 -28.52 -3.75 -22.97
C ASP A 483 -30.05 -3.94 -22.89
N LEU A 484 -30.53 -4.81 -22.01
CA LEU A 484 -31.96 -5.00 -21.75
C LEU A 484 -32.65 -3.76 -21.14
N THR A 485 -31.88 -2.93 -20.44
CA THR A 485 -32.36 -1.70 -19.78
C THR A 485 -31.95 -0.45 -20.56
N ARG A 486 -30.73 -0.45 -21.12
CA ARG A 486 -30.13 0.69 -21.83
C ARG A 486 -30.46 0.76 -23.33
N GLY A 487 -30.78 -0.36 -23.95
CA GLY A 487 -30.63 -0.54 -25.40
C GLY A 487 -29.16 -0.86 -25.76
N PRO A 488 -28.78 -0.88 -27.05
CA PRO A 488 -27.43 -1.27 -27.47
C PRO A 488 -26.37 -0.32 -26.86
N SER A 489 -25.60 -0.84 -25.90
CA SER A 489 -24.57 -0.12 -25.14
C SER A 489 -23.19 -0.78 -25.28
N THR A 490 -22.18 -0.27 -24.56
CA THR A 490 -20.86 -0.89 -24.56
C THR A 490 -20.75 -2.01 -23.53
N VAL A 491 -19.85 -2.96 -23.77
CA VAL A 491 -19.58 -4.09 -22.86
C VAL A 491 -19.30 -3.62 -21.43
N ILE A 492 -18.51 -2.55 -21.27
CA ILE A 492 -18.10 -2.04 -19.96
C ILE A 492 -19.26 -1.39 -19.19
N GLU A 493 -20.24 -0.79 -19.88
CA GLU A 493 -21.47 -0.26 -19.27
C GLU A 493 -22.36 -1.40 -18.77
N SER A 494 -22.51 -2.47 -19.56
CA SER A 494 -23.23 -3.68 -19.14
C SER A 494 -22.61 -4.34 -17.90
N ILE A 495 -21.28 -4.30 -17.77
CA ILE A 495 -20.56 -4.80 -16.58
C ILE A 495 -20.79 -3.88 -15.37
N ALA A 496 -20.89 -2.57 -15.57
CA ALA A 496 -21.20 -1.62 -14.50
C ALA A 496 -22.61 -1.84 -13.91
N ASP A 497 -23.60 -2.08 -14.77
CA ASP A 497 -24.96 -2.44 -14.35
C ASP A 497 -24.96 -3.76 -13.57
N ALA A 498 -24.23 -4.77 -14.09
CA ALA A 498 -24.12 -6.07 -13.45
C ALA A 498 -23.49 -5.99 -12.05
N TYR A 499 -22.44 -5.18 -11.86
CA TYR A 499 -21.86 -4.95 -10.54
C TYR A 499 -22.91 -4.36 -9.59
N THR A 500 -23.63 -3.33 -10.01
CA THR A 500 -24.68 -2.68 -9.21
C THR A 500 -25.80 -3.66 -8.86
N ALA A 501 -26.27 -4.45 -9.82
CA ALA A 501 -27.29 -5.46 -9.62
C ALA A 501 -26.84 -6.55 -8.64
N ALA A 502 -25.61 -7.06 -8.77
CA ALA A 502 -25.07 -8.07 -7.87
C ALA A 502 -25.00 -7.58 -6.41
N GLN A 503 -24.58 -6.32 -6.19
CA GLN A 503 -24.58 -5.72 -4.85
C GLN A 503 -26.00 -5.60 -4.26
N SER A 504 -26.99 -5.25 -5.08
CA SER A 504 -28.38 -5.17 -4.64
C SER A 504 -28.99 -6.55 -4.36
N ILE A 505 -28.69 -7.55 -5.20
CA ILE A 505 -29.13 -8.94 -5.01
C ILE A 505 -28.53 -9.52 -3.72
N ASP A 506 -27.23 -9.37 -3.48
CA ASP A 506 -26.59 -9.84 -2.24
C ASP A 506 -27.22 -9.21 -1.00
N LYS A 507 -27.44 -7.88 -1.00
CA LYS A 507 -28.14 -7.20 0.10
C LYS A 507 -29.55 -7.75 0.31
N PHE A 508 -30.31 -7.92 -0.76
CA PHE A 508 -31.66 -8.47 -0.74
C PHE A 508 -31.68 -9.88 -0.12
N LEU A 509 -30.82 -10.77 -0.60
CA LEU A 509 -30.73 -12.16 -0.13
C LEU A 509 -30.30 -12.28 1.35
N ASN A 510 -29.50 -11.31 1.82
CA ASN A 510 -29.09 -11.20 3.21
C ASN A 510 -30.08 -10.43 4.10
N GLY A 511 -31.27 -10.09 3.59
CA GLY A 511 -32.30 -9.36 4.35
C GLY A 511 -31.94 -7.92 4.71
N LYS A 512 -30.93 -7.33 4.05
CA LYS A 512 -30.50 -5.95 4.25
C LYS A 512 -31.31 -5.02 3.34
N LYS A 513 -31.57 -3.79 3.81
CA LYS A 513 -32.25 -2.77 3.00
C LYS A 513 -31.41 -2.45 1.75
N ILE A 514 -32.03 -2.55 0.57
CA ILE A 514 -31.41 -2.14 -0.69
C ILE A 514 -31.29 -0.61 -0.66
N GLN A 515 -30.07 -0.13 -0.86
CA GLN A 515 -29.75 1.29 -0.93
C GLN A 515 -28.71 1.49 -2.03
N PRO A 516 -28.77 2.63 -2.75
CA PRO A 516 -27.72 3.03 -3.68
C PRO A 516 -26.33 2.90 -3.07
N LEU A 517 -25.35 2.58 -3.91
CA LEU A 517 -23.95 2.65 -3.49
C LEU A 517 -23.61 4.11 -3.13
N LYS A 518 -23.15 4.34 -1.89
CA LYS A 518 -22.73 5.67 -1.44
C LYS A 518 -21.47 6.06 -2.21
N GLU A 519 -21.55 7.13 -3.00
CA GLU A 519 -20.37 7.68 -3.66
C GLU A 519 -19.47 8.34 -2.61
N LYS A 520 -18.16 8.03 -2.68
CA LYS A 520 -17.16 8.71 -1.84
C LYS A 520 -16.97 10.12 -2.36
N PHE A 521 -16.74 11.07 -1.44
CA PHE A 521 -16.34 12.43 -1.80
C PHE A 521 -15.15 12.40 -2.76
N ASN A 522 -15.19 13.26 -3.76
CA ASN A 522 -14.14 13.38 -4.75
C ASN A 522 -13.93 14.84 -5.15
N SER A 523 -12.79 15.40 -4.79
CA SER A 523 -12.29 16.64 -5.39
C SER A 523 -11.73 16.37 -6.79
N LYS A 524 -11.86 17.37 -7.67
CA LYS A 524 -11.24 17.41 -8.98
C LYS A 524 -10.53 18.75 -9.15
N LYS A 525 -9.36 18.74 -9.79
CA LYS A 525 -8.69 20.00 -10.20
C LYS A 525 -9.55 20.79 -11.19
N ALA A 526 -10.14 20.09 -12.14
CA ALA A 526 -11.10 20.62 -13.11
C ALA A 526 -11.97 19.50 -13.68
N GLU A 527 -13.12 19.86 -14.27
CA GLU A 527 -14.03 18.89 -14.92
C GLU A 527 -13.41 18.26 -16.18
N SER A 528 -12.68 19.04 -17.00
CA SER A 528 -11.93 18.51 -18.13
C SER A 528 -10.43 18.79 -18.01
N TYR A 529 -9.59 17.94 -18.59
CA TYR A 529 -8.15 18.20 -18.69
C TYR A 529 -7.82 19.49 -19.47
N LYS A 530 -8.72 19.93 -20.34
CA LYS A 530 -8.55 21.16 -21.14
C LYS A 530 -8.62 22.44 -20.33
N ASP A 531 -9.24 22.37 -19.15
CA ASP A 531 -9.42 23.51 -18.25
C ASP A 531 -8.26 23.67 -17.27
N ILE A 532 -7.27 22.76 -17.31
CA ILE A 532 -6.08 22.82 -16.46
C ILE A 532 -4.95 23.53 -17.20
N PRO A 533 -4.28 24.54 -16.58
CA PRO A 533 -3.15 25.24 -17.18
C PRO A 533 -2.00 24.27 -17.54
N PRO A 534 -1.50 24.26 -18.79
CA PRO A 534 -0.39 23.40 -19.20
C PRO A 534 0.91 23.62 -18.41
N GLU A 535 1.10 24.82 -17.87
CA GLU A 535 2.28 25.22 -17.08
C GLU A 535 2.46 24.34 -15.83
N GLU A 536 1.37 23.78 -15.28
CA GLU A 536 1.42 22.84 -14.14
C GLU A 536 2.17 21.53 -14.45
N TYR A 537 2.34 21.21 -15.74
CA TYR A 537 2.90 19.94 -16.20
C TYR A 537 4.16 20.11 -17.06
N GLU A 538 4.76 21.30 -17.09
CA GLU A 538 5.97 21.58 -17.88
C GLU A 538 7.20 20.77 -17.46
N GLU A 539 7.26 20.30 -16.20
CA GLU A 539 8.35 19.46 -15.70
C GLU A 539 8.37 18.05 -16.32
N TYR A 540 7.26 17.61 -16.92
CA TYR A 540 7.16 16.27 -17.49
C TYR A 540 7.67 16.24 -18.93
N GLU A 541 8.56 15.29 -19.23
CA GLU A 541 9.06 15.08 -20.57
C GLU A 541 7.94 14.63 -21.53
N LYS A 542 7.94 15.17 -22.76
CA LYS A 542 7.07 14.74 -23.85
C LYS A 542 7.59 13.43 -24.46
N ILE A 543 6.78 12.38 -24.34
CA ILE A 543 7.12 11.02 -24.77
C ILE A 543 6.02 10.55 -25.72
N LYS A 544 6.42 10.11 -26.92
CA LYS A 544 5.50 9.61 -27.94
C LYS A 544 4.74 8.38 -27.42
N ARG A 545 3.42 8.35 -27.62
CA ARG A 545 2.56 7.20 -27.29
C ARG A 545 2.97 5.97 -28.13
N PHE A 546 3.10 4.83 -27.46
CA PHE A 546 3.25 3.55 -28.14
C PHE A 546 1.93 3.16 -28.82
N LYS A 547 2.02 2.74 -30.08
CA LYS A 547 0.86 2.30 -30.87
C LYS A 547 1.03 0.82 -31.15
N PRO A 548 -0.03 0.00 -31.00
CA PRO A 548 0.08 -1.42 -31.26
C PRO A 548 0.42 -1.65 -32.73
N ASN A 549 1.18 -2.72 -32.99
CA ASN A 549 1.38 -3.19 -34.35
C ASN A 549 0.09 -3.85 -34.84
N PHE A 550 -0.19 -3.72 -36.13
CA PHE A 550 -1.34 -4.36 -36.75
C PHE A 550 -0.87 -5.24 -37.91
N LEU A 551 -1.61 -6.31 -38.19
CA LEU A 551 -1.35 -7.13 -39.38
C LEU A 551 -1.33 -6.26 -40.66
N PRO A 552 -0.52 -6.56 -41.68
CA PRO A 552 -0.59 -5.88 -42.97
C PRO A 552 -1.98 -6.00 -43.59
N VAL A 553 -2.48 -4.95 -44.26
CA VAL A 553 -3.84 -4.92 -44.85
C VAL A 553 -4.14 -6.15 -45.72
N LYS A 554 -3.19 -6.58 -46.55
CA LYS A 554 -3.29 -7.80 -47.39
C LYS A 554 -3.63 -9.07 -46.59
N ASP A 555 -3.18 -9.14 -45.35
CA ASP A 555 -3.39 -10.27 -44.46
C ASP A 555 -4.70 -10.07 -43.66
N ARG A 556 -5.10 -8.82 -43.37
CA ARG A 556 -6.36 -8.52 -42.69
C ARG A 556 -7.59 -8.96 -43.48
N ILE A 557 -7.60 -8.74 -44.80
CA ILE A 557 -8.77 -8.95 -45.65
C ILE A 557 -8.94 -10.40 -46.15
N THR A 558 -8.02 -11.31 -45.78
CA THR A 558 -8.02 -12.70 -46.30
C THR A 558 -8.28 -13.75 -45.22
N ASN A 559 -8.31 -13.36 -43.95
CA ASN A 559 -8.52 -14.28 -42.85
C ASN A 559 -9.08 -13.54 -41.62
N PHE A 560 -9.38 -14.32 -40.58
CA PHE A 560 -9.95 -13.85 -39.33
C PHE A 560 -8.92 -13.81 -38.18
N LYS A 561 -7.61 -13.80 -38.48
CA LYS A 561 -6.58 -13.67 -37.44
C LYS A 561 -6.74 -12.34 -36.71
N GLU A 562 -6.42 -12.35 -35.42
CA GLU A 562 -6.45 -11.15 -34.58
C GLU A 562 -5.57 -10.04 -35.19
N VAL A 563 -6.18 -8.88 -35.45
CA VAL A 563 -5.55 -7.82 -36.25
C VAL A 563 -4.58 -6.99 -35.41
N GLU A 564 -5.02 -6.52 -34.24
CA GLU A 564 -4.21 -5.73 -33.32
C GLU A 564 -3.29 -6.67 -32.51
N GLN A 565 -1.98 -6.45 -32.56
CA GLN A 565 -0.99 -7.24 -31.82
C GLN A 565 -0.79 -6.70 -30.40
N ILE A 566 -0.50 -7.60 -29.47
CA ILE A 566 -0.13 -7.27 -28.08
C ILE A 566 1.20 -6.49 -28.03
N PHE A 567 1.35 -5.62 -27.03
CA PHE A 567 2.63 -4.98 -26.74
C PHE A 567 3.67 -5.98 -26.23
N THR A 568 4.93 -5.72 -26.54
CA THR A 568 6.05 -6.36 -25.85
C THR A 568 6.20 -5.81 -24.43
N GLU A 569 6.83 -6.57 -23.55
CA GLU A 569 7.08 -6.16 -22.16
C GLU A 569 7.85 -4.83 -22.06
N GLU A 570 8.85 -4.64 -22.94
CA GLU A 570 9.60 -3.37 -23.05
C GLU A 570 8.73 -2.18 -23.47
N GLU A 571 7.79 -2.39 -24.40
CA GLU A 571 6.85 -1.35 -24.83
C GLU A 571 5.86 -1.01 -23.72
N VAL A 572 5.33 -2.01 -23.00
CA VAL A 572 4.44 -1.80 -21.85
C VAL A 572 5.15 -1.06 -20.73
N LYS A 573 6.38 -1.44 -20.39
CA LYS A 573 7.15 -0.78 -19.34
C LYS A 573 7.38 0.71 -19.65
N LYS A 574 7.69 1.03 -20.91
CA LYS A 574 7.84 2.42 -21.36
C LYS A 574 6.52 3.17 -21.40
N GLU A 575 5.43 2.52 -21.83
CA GLU A 575 4.11 3.14 -21.93
C GLU A 575 3.49 3.39 -20.54
N THR A 576 3.63 2.45 -19.60
CA THR A 576 3.22 2.63 -18.20
C THR A 576 4.02 3.74 -17.51
N ALA A 577 5.31 3.90 -17.82
CA ALA A 577 6.15 4.99 -17.31
C ALA A 577 5.62 6.39 -17.68
N ARG A 578 4.84 6.52 -18.77
CA ARG A 578 4.22 7.81 -19.17
C ARG A 578 3.10 8.25 -18.22
N CYS A 579 2.54 7.34 -17.42
CA CYS A 579 1.52 7.68 -16.42
C CYS A 579 2.11 8.62 -15.36
N ILE A 580 1.43 9.74 -15.12
CA ILE A 580 1.88 10.81 -14.21
C ILE A 580 1.27 10.71 -12.81
N GLU A 581 0.62 9.59 -12.47
CA GLU A 581 0.10 9.29 -11.11
C GLU A 581 -0.79 10.43 -10.55
N CYS A 582 -1.69 10.96 -11.39
CA CYS A 582 -2.44 12.18 -11.09
C CYS A 582 -3.46 12.07 -9.95
N GLY A 583 -3.96 10.85 -9.65
CA GLY A 583 -4.86 10.61 -8.52
C GLY A 583 -4.10 10.51 -7.20
N CYS A 584 -4.72 10.97 -6.12
CA CYS A 584 -4.13 10.95 -4.77
C CYS A 584 -3.79 9.53 -4.30
N ASP A 585 -2.57 9.34 -3.77
CA ASP A 585 -2.02 8.08 -3.25
C ASP A 585 -2.67 7.61 -1.93
N VAL A 586 -3.08 8.54 -1.06
CA VAL A 586 -3.77 8.23 0.21
C VAL A 586 -5.29 8.19 0.07
N ASN A 587 -5.83 7.95 -1.12
CA ASN A 587 -7.28 8.09 -1.35
C ASN A 587 -8.15 7.18 -0.46
N TYR A 588 -7.62 6.05 0.04
CA TYR A 588 -8.31 5.11 0.92
C TYR A 588 -8.15 5.45 2.41
N THR A 589 -7.13 6.22 2.77
CA THR A 589 -6.75 6.57 4.15
C THR A 589 -6.87 8.07 4.48
N CYS A 590 -7.34 8.89 3.53
CA CYS A 590 -7.51 10.34 3.72
C CYS A 590 -8.72 10.67 4.63
N ASP A 591 -8.43 11.22 5.81
CA ASP A 591 -9.44 11.62 6.79
C ASP A 591 -10.36 12.72 6.28
N LEU A 592 -9.82 13.70 5.53
CA LEU A 592 -10.64 14.77 4.94
C LEU A 592 -11.69 14.19 3.99
N ARG A 593 -11.29 13.21 3.14
CA ARG A 593 -12.20 12.54 2.22
C ARG A 593 -13.24 11.72 2.96
N LYS A 594 -12.84 10.98 4.01
CA LYS A 594 -13.76 10.24 4.89
C LYS A 594 -14.82 11.17 5.47
N TYR A 595 -14.40 12.22 6.19
CA TYR A 595 -15.35 13.13 6.83
C TYR A 595 -16.18 13.94 5.83
N ALA A 596 -15.62 14.36 4.69
CA ALA A 596 -16.40 14.99 3.63
C ALA A 596 -17.50 14.07 3.09
N THR A 597 -17.23 12.77 3.00
CA THR A 597 -18.22 11.74 2.62
C THR A 597 -19.27 11.54 3.72
N ASP A 598 -18.88 11.51 4.99
CA ASP A 598 -19.78 11.23 6.12
C ASP A 598 -20.75 12.37 6.43
N TYR A 599 -20.34 13.61 6.15
CA TYR A 599 -21.15 14.82 6.35
C TYR A 599 -21.77 15.38 5.06
N ASP A 600 -21.64 14.66 3.94
CA ASP A 600 -22.14 15.06 2.61
C ASP A 600 -21.68 16.47 2.21
N ALA A 601 -20.40 16.79 2.46
CA ALA A 601 -19.81 18.10 2.23
C ALA A 601 -19.75 18.42 0.72
N ILE A 602 -20.02 19.68 0.36
CA ILE A 602 -19.99 20.16 -1.01
C ILE A 602 -18.81 21.13 -1.18
N ALA A 603 -17.74 20.69 -1.84
CA ALA A 603 -16.52 21.49 -2.02
C ALA A 603 -16.77 22.85 -2.71
N THR A 604 -17.75 22.91 -3.62
CA THR A 604 -18.11 24.13 -4.36
C THR A 604 -19.10 25.03 -3.62
N ARG A 605 -19.42 24.76 -2.35
CA ARG A 605 -20.37 25.58 -1.57
C ARG A 605 -19.81 26.98 -1.29
N TYR A 606 -18.52 27.05 -0.93
CA TYR A 606 -17.80 28.28 -0.66
C TYR A 606 -16.66 28.41 -1.66
N ILE A 607 -16.94 29.00 -2.83
CA ILE A 607 -15.93 29.17 -3.87
C ILE A 607 -15.07 30.39 -3.53
N GLY A 608 -13.75 30.17 -3.40
CA GLY A 608 -12.75 31.21 -3.18
C GLY A 608 -11.65 31.18 -4.25
N MET A 609 -10.63 32.02 -4.08
CA MET A 609 -9.38 31.84 -4.81
C MET A 609 -8.71 30.56 -4.32
N VAL A 610 -8.31 29.71 -5.25
CA VAL A 610 -7.56 28.48 -4.98
C VAL A 610 -6.07 28.76 -5.16
N ASN A 611 -5.27 28.45 -4.15
CA ASN A 611 -3.83 28.56 -4.21
C ASN A 611 -3.23 27.35 -4.91
N ASN A 612 -2.68 27.57 -6.10
CA ASN A 612 -1.93 26.55 -6.81
C ASN A 612 -0.45 26.62 -6.42
N HIS A 613 0.08 25.51 -5.92
CA HIS A 613 1.45 25.37 -5.49
C HIS A 613 2.17 24.31 -6.32
N PRO A 614 3.43 24.56 -6.74
CA PRO A 614 4.24 23.50 -7.35
C PRO A 614 4.44 22.36 -6.36
N ILE A 615 4.40 21.13 -6.87
CA ILE A 615 4.67 19.92 -6.07
C ILE A 615 6.17 19.84 -5.82
N ASP A 616 6.57 19.82 -4.55
CA ASP A 616 7.98 19.75 -4.17
C ASP A 616 8.46 18.30 -4.12
N LYS A 617 9.28 17.96 -5.11
CA LYS A 617 9.96 16.67 -5.31
C LYS A 617 11.47 16.81 -5.05
N THR A 618 11.92 17.77 -4.25
CA THR A 618 13.36 17.96 -4.01
C THR A 618 13.94 16.98 -3.00
N HIS A 619 13.12 16.35 -2.14
CA HIS A 619 13.57 15.33 -1.20
C HIS A 619 13.35 13.93 -1.79
N PRO A 620 14.31 12.99 -1.73
CA PRO A 620 14.19 11.66 -2.36
C PRO A 620 13.09 10.78 -1.75
N PHE A 621 12.85 10.90 -0.44
CA PHE A 621 11.91 10.05 0.30
C PHE A 621 10.57 10.70 0.67
N ILE A 622 10.44 12.02 0.49
CA ILE A 622 9.29 12.79 0.98
C ILE A 622 8.77 13.63 -0.18
N LEU A 623 7.54 13.38 -0.60
CA LEU A 623 6.81 14.20 -1.55
C LEU A 623 5.99 15.23 -0.77
N ARG A 624 6.06 16.50 -1.18
CA ARG A 624 5.24 17.57 -0.56
C ARG A 624 4.34 18.23 -1.60
N ASP A 625 3.05 18.00 -1.46
CA ASP A 625 2.00 18.55 -2.30
C ASP A 625 1.11 19.48 -1.48
N ALA A 626 1.46 20.76 -1.47
CA ALA A 626 0.78 21.76 -0.66
C ALA A 626 -0.67 22.02 -1.09
N ASN A 627 -1.04 21.66 -2.32
CA ASN A 627 -2.41 21.78 -2.83
C ASN A 627 -3.42 20.92 -2.05
N LYS A 628 -2.93 19.91 -1.32
CA LYS A 628 -3.74 19.02 -0.48
C LYS A 628 -3.78 19.48 0.99
N CYS A 629 -2.97 20.46 1.38
CA CYS A 629 -2.77 20.83 2.78
C CYS A 629 -4.00 21.52 3.37
N VAL A 630 -4.48 21.03 4.52
CA VAL A 630 -5.56 21.68 5.31
C VAL A 630 -5.04 22.54 6.46
N ASN A 631 -3.75 22.89 6.43
CA ASN A 631 -3.08 23.71 7.45
C ASN A 631 -3.27 23.23 8.90
N CYS A 632 -3.43 21.92 9.11
CA CYS A 632 -3.70 21.32 10.42
C CYS A 632 -2.54 21.45 11.42
N GLY A 633 -1.31 21.64 10.93
CA GLY A 633 -0.12 21.86 11.76
C GLY A 633 0.51 20.61 12.37
N ARG A 634 -0.06 19.42 12.16
CA ARG A 634 0.48 18.16 12.72
C ARG A 634 1.93 17.93 12.30
N CYS A 635 2.26 18.07 11.02
CA CYS A 635 3.63 17.88 10.53
C CYS A 635 4.64 18.88 11.12
N VAL A 636 4.27 20.16 11.21
CA VAL A 636 5.09 21.23 11.82
C VAL A 636 5.33 20.92 13.30
N ARG A 637 4.26 20.67 14.03
CA ARG A 637 4.29 20.43 15.48
C ARG A 637 4.98 19.13 15.82
N THR A 638 4.74 18.04 15.11
CA THR A 638 5.44 16.79 15.36
C THR A 638 6.94 16.91 15.04
N CYS A 639 7.31 17.65 13.99
CA CYS A 639 8.73 17.90 13.70
C CYS A 639 9.42 18.73 14.80
N LEU A 640 8.71 19.71 15.36
CA LEU A 640 9.24 20.62 16.39
C LEU A 640 9.11 20.06 17.82
N GLU A 641 7.90 19.72 18.25
CA GLU A 641 7.50 19.32 19.61
C GLU A 641 7.87 17.86 19.94
N ILE A 642 7.83 16.95 18.96
CA ILE A 642 8.18 15.53 19.19
C ILE A 642 9.62 15.28 18.76
N GLN A 643 9.94 15.45 17.47
CA GLN A 643 11.27 15.11 16.95
C GLN A 643 12.36 16.12 17.38
N GLY A 644 12.00 17.34 17.78
CA GLY A 644 12.97 18.37 18.21
C GLY A 644 13.79 19.00 17.09
N VAL A 645 13.38 18.82 15.83
CA VAL A 645 14.13 19.22 14.63
C VAL A 645 13.64 20.57 14.10
N GLY A 646 12.32 20.75 13.99
CA GLY A 646 11.72 22.00 13.50
C GLY A 646 12.00 22.32 12.03
N ALA A 647 12.15 21.31 11.15
CA ALA A 647 12.47 21.52 9.73
C ALA A 647 11.30 22.06 8.89
N LEU A 648 10.08 22.03 9.41
CA LEU A 648 8.87 22.54 8.76
C LEU A 648 8.25 23.63 9.63
N GLY A 649 7.74 24.69 8.99
CA GLY A 649 6.99 25.75 9.62
C GLY A 649 5.86 26.27 8.72
N TYR A 650 5.11 27.24 9.23
CA TYR A 650 4.20 28.04 8.40
C TYR A 650 4.95 29.24 7.86
N ILE A 651 5.06 29.33 6.53
CA ILE A 651 5.55 30.54 5.86
C ILE A 651 4.36 31.33 5.31
N TYR A 652 4.53 32.64 5.19
CA TYR A 652 3.46 33.61 4.85
C TYR A 652 2.30 33.65 5.86
N ARG A 653 1.23 34.42 5.54
CA ARG A 653 0.06 34.64 6.42
C ARG A 653 -1.23 34.74 5.61
N GLY A 654 -2.35 34.35 6.21
CA GLY A 654 -3.68 34.44 5.60
C GLY A 654 -3.86 33.38 4.52
N PHE A 655 -4.48 33.76 3.40
CA PHE A 655 -4.71 32.83 2.27
C PHE A 655 -3.42 32.29 1.66
N GLY A 656 -2.31 33.03 1.72
CA GLY A 656 -1.02 32.55 1.19
C GLY A 656 -0.24 31.64 2.13
N THR A 657 -0.80 31.26 3.30
CA THR A 657 -0.09 30.43 4.28
C THR A 657 0.27 29.06 3.70
N LEU A 658 1.55 28.72 3.77
CA LEU A 658 2.12 27.50 3.21
C LEU A 658 2.93 26.76 4.27
N VAL A 659 2.78 25.44 4.37
CA VAL A 659 3.66 24.60 5.18
C VAL A 659 4.91 24.25 4.36
N ALA A 660 6.05 24.78 4.77
CA ALA A 660 7.33 24.61 4.09
C ALA A 660 8.50 24.80 5.06
N PRO A 661 9.73 24.41 4.67
CA PRO A 661 10.95 24.90 5.30
C PRO A 661 11.07 26.42 5.26
N GLU A 662 12.00 26.96 6.06
CA GLU A 662 12.35 28.38 6.05
C GLU A 662 12.68 28.85 4.61
N PHE A 663 12.17 30.03 4.24
CA PHE A 663 12.30 30.62 2.90
C PHE A 663 11.77 29.75 1.74
N GLY A 664 11.06 28.66 2.01
CA GLY A 664 10.58 27.74 0.97
C GLY A 664 11.67 26.85 0.37
N GLU A 665 12.82 26.71 1.04
CA GLU A 665 13.94 25.88 0.60
C GLU A 665 13.61 24.38 0.63
N SER A 666 14.50 23.57 0.02
CA SER A 666 14.40 22.11 0.10
C SER A 666 14.60 21.60 1.53
N LEU A 667 13.87 20.56 1.93
CA LEU A 667 14.10 19.83 3.18
C LEU A 667 15.55 19.33 3.31
N LEU A 668 16.25 19.07 2.20
CA LEU A 668 17.65 18.65 2.19
C LEU A 668 18.62 19.72 2.72
N LYS A 669 18.22 21.00 2.66
CA LYS A 669 19.00 22.12 3.20
C LYS A 669 18.68 22.43 4.67
N THR A 670 17.83 21.61 5.29
CA THR A 670 17.41 21.78 6.69
C THR A 670 18.06 20.74 7.60
N SER A 671 17.72 20.77 8.89
CA SER A 671 18.07 19.74 9.87
C SER A 671 17.27 18.44 9.73
N CYS A 672 16.42 18.30 8.70
CA CYS A 672 15.60 17.10 8.44
C CYS A 672 16.45 15.81 8.44
N LYS A 673 15.97 14.79 9.17
CA LYS A 673 16.63 13.47 9.28
C LYS A 673 16.00 12.39 8.40
N SER A 674 14.96 12.74 7.65
CA SER A 674 14.15 11.81 6.87
C SER A 674 13.53 10.71 7.74
N CYS A 675 13.00 11.06 8.92
CA CYS A 675 12.40 10.10 9.86
C CYS A 675 11.00 9.61 9.45
N GLY A 676 10.37 10.22 8.43
CA GLY A 676 9.04 9.83 7.96
C GLY A 676 7.88 10.31 8.83
N LYS A 677 8.11 10.73 10.08
CA LYS A 677 7.04 11.09 11.02
C LYS A 677 6.07 12.18 10.52
N CYS A 678 6.52 13.11 9.68
CA CYS A 678 5.65 14.12 9.08
C CYS A 678 4.65 13.55 8.05
N ILE A 679 4.97 12.40 7.43
CA ILE A 679 4.08 11.62 6.57
C ILE A 679 3.05 10.90 7.45
N ASP A 680 3.50 10.21 8.49
CA ASP A 680 2.64 9.42 9.39
C ASP A 680 1.52 10.26 10.02
N VAL A 681 1.78 11.53 10.34
CA VAL A 681 0.80 12.43 10.96
C VAL A 681 0.02 13.29 9.95
N CYS A 682 0.24 13.14 8.64
CA CYS A 682 -0.47 13.91 7.63
C CYS A 682 -1.85 13.31 7.33
N PRO A 683 -2.98 13.97 7.69
CA PRO A 683 -4.31 13.38 7.52
C PRO A 683 -4.86 13.42 6.09
N VAL A 684 -4.16 14.09 5.16
CA VAL A 684 -4.69 14.46 3.83
C VAL A 684 -3.75 14.17 2.66
N GLY A 685 -2.59 13.55 2.91
CA GLY A 685 -1.63 13.24 1.84
C GLY A 685 -0.94 14.45 1.22
N ALA A 686 -0.84 15.57 1.95
CA ALA A 686 0.00 16.69 1.56
C ALA A 686 1.50 16.38 1.74
N LEU A 687 1.81 15.41 2.60
CA LEU A 687 3.13 14.84 2.80
C LEU A 687 3.02 13.33 2.68
N THR A 688 3.67 12.75 1.68
CA THR A 688 3.62 11.30 1.44
C THR A 688 5.00 10.73 1.14
N SER A 689 5.12 9.41 1.23
CA SER A 689 6.35 8.73 0.85
C SER A 689 6.59 8.93 -0.64
N ARG A 690 7.79 9.36 -0.99
CA ARG A 690 8.24 9.36 -2.38
C ARG A 690 9.05 8.11 -2.62
N ASN A 691 8.69 7.36 -3.66
CA ASN A 691 9.48 6.25 -4.15
C ASN A 691 10.03 6.58 -5.54
N THR A 692 11.30 6.23 -5.79
CA THR A 692 11.96 6.41 -7.10
C THR A 692 12.26 5.09 -7.80
N GLN A 693 12.02 3.96 -7.14
CA GLN A 693 12.29 2.62 -7.65
C GLN A 693 11.08 1.99 -8.34
N TYR A 694 9.87 2.31 -7.88
CA TYR A 694 8.61 1.79 -8.41
C TYR A 694 7.51 2.85 -8.40
N LYS A 695 6.41 2.57 -9.12
CA LYS A 695 5.25 3.48 -9.15
C LYS A 695 4.39 3.30 -7.91
N LEU A 696 3.99 4.42 -7.32
CA LEU A 696 3.07 4.41 -6.18
C LEU A 696 1.65 4.62 -6.71
N ALA A 697 0.76 3.72 -6.35
CA ALA A 697 -0.66 3.89 -6.62
C ALA A 697 -1.48 3.82 -5.33
N PRO A 698 -2.64 4.51 -5.31
CA PRO A 698 -3.62 4.29 -4.26
C PRO A 698 -4.17 2.88 -4.40
N LEU A 699 -3.63 1.96 -3.63
CA LEU A 699 -4.08 0.59 -3.53
C LEU A 699 -4.72 0.38 -2.15
N ASP A 700 -5.71 -0.51 -2.09
CA ASP A 700 -6.30 -0.96 -0.83
C ASP A 700 -5.42 -2.06 -0.25
N LEU A 701 -4.33 -1.63 0.40
CA LEU A 701 -3.21 -2.48 0.79
C LEU A 701 -3.48 -3.25 2.08
N GLU A 702 -2.98 -4.47 2.16
CA GLU A 702 -2.92 -5.24 3.39
C GLU A 702 -1.95 -4.55 4.37
N LYS A 703 -2.41 -4.31 5.59
CA LYS A 703 -1.60 -3.77 6.68
C LYS A 703 -1.12 -4.92 7.59
N VAL A 704 0.19 -5.11 7.65
CA VAL A 704 0.83 -6.04 8.58
C VAL A 704 1.67 -5.23 9.58
N GLU A 705 1.36 -5.34 10.87
CA GLU A 705 2.14 -4.71 11.92
C GLU A 705 3.17 -5.69 12.49
N THR A 706 4.41 -5.24 12.64
CA THR A 706 5.53 -6.04 13.18
C THR A 706 6.45 -5.17 14.04
N THR A 707 7.45 -5.78 14.67
CA THR A 707 8.45 -5.07 15.47
C THR A 707 9.75 -4.92 14.67
N CYS A 708 10.27 -3.70 14.58
CA CYS A 708 11.55 -3.43 13.95
C CYS A 708 12.70 -4.08 14.74
N ALA A 709 13.39 -5.03 14.11
CA ALA A 709 14.53 -5.73 14.70
C ALA A 709 15.88 -5.18 14.24
N LEU A 710 16.00 -3.85 14.12
CA LEU A 710 17.25 -3.20 13.69
C LEU A 710 18.03 -2.51 14.83
N CYS A 711 17.36 -2.12 15.93
CA CYS A 711 18.01 -1.50 17.09
C CYS A 711 17.31 -1.89 18.41
N GLY A 712 17.94 -1.59 19.54
CA GLY A 712 17.46 -2.00 20.86
C GLY A 712 16.16 -1.34 21.33
N ALA A 713 15.62 -0.37 20.59
CA ALA A 713 14.38 0.33 20.95
C ALA A 713 13.10 -0.49 20.69
N GLY A 714 13.09 -1.42 19.72
CA GLY A 714 11.93 -2.27 19.42
C GLY A 714 10.67 -1.50 18.98
N CYS A 715 10.81 -0.59 18.00
CA CYS A 715 9.66 0.20 17.51
C CYS A 715 8.65 -0.68 16.75
N LYS A 716 7.34 -0.41 16.89
CA LYS A 716 6.32 -1.00 16.02
C LYS A 716 6.28 -0.30 14.67
N VAL A 717 6.15 -1.09 13.61
CA VAL A 717 6.10 -0.62 12.22
C VAL A 717 4.93 -1.32 11.53
N ALA A 718 4.12 -0.55 10.84
CA ALA A 718 3.08 -1.07 9.97
C ALA A 718 3.56 -1.02 8.51
N PHE A 719 3.63 -2.19 7.88
CA PHE A 719 3.91 -2.32 6.45
C PHE A 719 2.62 -2.49 5.68
N TYR A 720 2.50 -1.76 4.58
CA TYR A 720 1.40 -1.83 3.64
C TYR A 720 1.88 -2.53 2.39
N LYS A 721 1.26 -3.66 2.07
CA LYS A 721 1.67 -4.54 0.97
C LYS A 721 0.49 -4.95 0.09
N GLU A 722 0.79 -5.27 -1.15
CA GLU A 722 -0.06 -6.09 -2.01
C GLU A 722 0.67 -7.41 -2.21
N ASN A 723 0.11 -8.53 -1.76
CA ASN A 723 0.75 -9.85 -1.79
C ASN A 723 2.17 -9.85 -1.17
N GLU A 724 3.22 -10.05 -1.98
CA GLU A 724 4.61 -10.13 -1.53
C GLU A 724 5.37 -8.80 -1.66
N VAL A 725 4.66 -7.73 -2.00
CA VAL A 725 5.24 -6.46 -2.42
C VAL A 725 4.87 -5.37 -1.41
N ILE A 726 5.82 -5.00 -0.56
CA ILE A 726 5.70 -3.84 0.33
C ILE A 726 5.79 -2.54 -0.48
N LEU A 727 4.81 -1.65 -0.33
CA LEU A 727 4.76 -0.37 -1.04
C LEU A 727 4.94 0.84 -0.11
N LYS A 728 4.62 0.69 1.18
CA LYS A 728 4.77 1.75 2.17
C LYS A 728 5.02 1.15 3.56
N ALA A 729 5.74 1.89 4.40
CA ALA A 729 5.76 1.69 5.85
C ALA A 729 5.39 2.98 6.60
N GLU A 730 4.91 2.83 7.83
CA GLU A 730 4.64 3.93 8.77
C GLU A 730 4.76 3.43 10.21
N ALA A 731 4.76 4.34 11.17
CA ALA A 731 4.76 3.98 12.58
C ALA A 731 3.55 3.09 12.94
N GLY A 732 3.82 1.95 13.58
CA GLY A 732 2.79 1.11 14.21
C GLY A 732 2.42 1.63 15.60
N ASN A 733 1.43 1.00 16.23
CA ASN A 733 1.01 1.38 17.58
C ASN A 733 1.97 0.81 18.63
N SER A 734 2.80 1.66 19.23
CA SER A 734 3.68 1.29 20.34
C SER A 734 3.64 2.32 21.46
N PRO A 735 3.09 1.98 22.63
CA PRO A 735 3.19 2.81 23.83
C PRO A 735 4.66 3.01 24.26
N ILE A 736 5.51 1.99 24.07
CA ILE A 736 6.92 2.04 24.46
C ILE A 736 7.65 3.12 23.66
N THR A 737 7.40 3.25 22.36
CA THR A 737 8.09 4.25 21.52
C THR A 737 7.23 5.49 21.20
N GLN A 738 6.00 5.56 21.74
CA GLN A 738 5.03 6.62 21.47
C GLN A 738 4.82 6.83 19.96
N ASN A 739 4.67 5.74 19.22
CA ASN A 739 4.53 5.71 17.76
C ASN A 739 5.68 6.43 17.02
N ASN A 740 6.89 6.47 17.59
CA ASN A 740 8.06 7.02 16.92
C ASN A 740 8.86 5.92 16.22
N VAL A 741 9.26 6.21 14.98
CA VAL A 741 10.14 5.39 14.16
C VAL A 741 11.26 6.26 13.55
N CYS A 742 12.31 5.61 13.07
CA CYS A 742 13.43 6.26 12.38
C CYS A 742 13.41 5.97 10.88
N PHE A 743 14.36 6.55 10.14
CA PHE A 743 14.55 6.28 8.70
C PHE A 743 14.62 4.77 8.38
N ASN A 744 15.35 3.99 9.19
CA ASN A 744 15.56 2.57 8.89
C ASN A 744 14.25 1.76 8.94
N ALA A 745 13.33 2.13 9.84
CA ALA A 745 12.02 1.50 9.93
C ALA A 745 11.07 1.98 8.82
N HIS A 746 11.13 3.27 8.47
CA HIS A 746 10.20 3.89 7.51
C HIS A 746 10.56 3.61 6.05
N PHE A 747 11.85 3.60 5.71
CA PHE A 747 12.34 3.49 4.32
C PHE A 747 13.35 2.36 4.12
N GLY A 748 13.87 1.76 5.19
CA GLY A 748 14.95 0.78 5.10
C GLY A 748 14.55 -0.54 4.45
N TYR A 749 13.26 -0.87 4.34
CA TYR A 749 12.79 -2.08 3.67
C TYR A 749 13.09 -2.10 2.17
N GLU A 750 13.30 -0.93 1.54
CA GLU A 750 13.53 -0.82 0.10
C GLU A 750 14.81 -1.54 -0.35
N VAL A 751 15.80 -1.70 0.52
CA VAL A 751 17.07 -2.39 0.18
C VAL A 751 16.88 -3.89 -0.10
N LEU A 752 15.75 -4.46 0.32
CA LEU A 752 15.47 -5.90 0.21
C LEU A 752 15.12 -6.32 -1.22
N ARG A 753 14.80 -5.36 -2.09
CA ARG A 753 14.57 -5.58 -3.52
C ARG A 753 15.83 -5.43 -4.37
N SER A 754 16.98 -5.18 -3.76
CA SER A 754 18.23 -5.07 -4.50
C SER A 754 18.62 -6.42 -5.14
N ASP A 755 18.98 -6.39 -6.42
CA ASP A 755 19.54 -7.53 -7.15
C ASP A 755 20.87 -8.05 -6.56
N GLU A 756 21.49 -7.29 -5.64
CA GLU A 756 22.72 -7.67 -4.94
C GLU A 756 22.49 -8.65 -3.78
N ARG A 757 21.22 -8.94 -3.47
CA ARG A 757 20.85 -9.83 -2.37
C ARG A 757 21.17 -11.28 -2.70
N ILE A 758 21.77 -11.99 -1.75
CA ILE A 758 22.04 -13.43 -1.90
C ILE A 758 20.74 -14.20 -1.60
N THR A 759 20.31 -15.03 -2.53
CA THR A 759 19.06 -15.82 -2.41
C THR A 759 19.27 -17.34 -2.36
N GLN A 760 20.48 -17.81 -2.67
CA GLN A 760 20.81 -19.24 -2.69
C GLN A 760 22.07 -19.53 -1.87
N PRO A 761 22.17 -20.70 -1.22
CA PRO A 761 23.39 -21.11 -0.56
C PRO A 761 24.50 -21.35 -1.59
N MET A 762 25.74 -21.06 -1.20
CA MET A 762 26.90 -21.18 -2.09
C MET A 762 28.05 -21.93 -1.42
N LEU A 763 28.73 -22.78 -2.20
CA LEU A 763 29.94 -23.47 -1.79
C LEU A 763 31.14 -22.99 -2.60
N ARG A 764 32.30 -22.90 -1.92
CA ARG A 764 33.56 -22.57 -2.58
C ARG A 764 34.04 -23.76 -3.42
N LYS A 765 34.15 -23.55 -4.73
CA LYS A 765 34.69 -24.51 -5.70
C LYS A 765 35.88 -23.84 -6.40
N GLY A 766 37.09 -24.08 -5.88
CA GLY A 766 38.30 -23.35 -6.30
C GLY A 766 38.33 -21.93 -5.71
N ASN A 767 38.54 -20.92 -6.56
CA ASN A 767 38.59 -19.51 -6.12
C ASN A 767 37.21 -18.82 -6.12
N GLU A 768 36.15 -19.51 -6.51
CA GLU A 768 34.81 -18.95 -6.70
C GLU A 768 33.78 -19.62 -5.79
N LEU A 769 32.81 -18.83 -5.33
CA LEU A 769 31.57 -19.31 -4.71
C LEU A 769 30.57 -19.66 -5.80
N LYS A 770 29.97 -20.85 -5.73
CA LYS A 770 28.96 -21.31 -6.68
C LYS A 770 27.66 -21.67 -5.97
N PRO A 771 26.49 -21.28 -6.51
CA PRO A 771 25.21 -21.69 -5.98
C PRO A 771 25.08 -23.22 -5.90
N VAL A 772 24.47 -23.71 -4.83
CA VAL A 772 24.14 -25.12 -4.58
C VAL A 772 22.73 -25.23 -4.01
N ASP A 773 22.21 -26.44 -3.88
CA ASP A 773 20.95 -26.65 -3.15
C ASP A 773 21.17 -26.63 -1.62
N TRP A 774 20.07 -26.44 -0.87
CA TRP A 774 20.11 -26.39 0.59
C TRP A 774 20.63 -27.67 1.24
N LYS A 775 20.40 -28.83 0.63
CA LYS A 775 20.81 -30.12 1.20
C LYS A 775 22.32 -30.32 1.05
N GLU A 776 22.88 -30.06 -0.13
CA GLU A 776 24.32 -30.07 -0.40
C GLU A 776 25.06 -29.14 0.58
N ALA A 777 24.52 -27.93 0.82
CA ALA A 777 25.12 -26.98 1.75
C ALA A 777 25.08 -27.48 3.20
N VAL A 778 23.92 -27.95 3.69
CA VAL A 778 23.76 -28.45 5.07
C VAL A 778 24.60 -29.70 5.32
N ASP A 779 24.61 -30.65 4.37
CA ASP A 779 25.41 -31.87 4.46
C ASP A 779 26.91 -31.52 4.53
N TYR A 780 27.38 -30.63 3.66
CA TYR A 780 28.78 -30.18 3.66
C TYR A 780 29.19 -29.47 4.95
N ILE A 781 28.34 -28.60 5.50
CA ILE A 781 28.61 -27.94 6.79
C ILE A 781 28.68 -28.98 7.91
N THR A 782 27.74 -29.93 7.93
CA THR A 782 27.67 -30.98 8.96
C THR A 782 28.90 -31.88 8.92
N ASP A 783 29.34 -32.28 7.73
CA ASP A 783 30.56 -33.06 7.52
C ASP A 783 31.80 -32.32 8.00
N LYS A 784 31.95 -31.04 7.63
CA LYS A 784 33.09 -30.20 8.03
C LYS A 784 33.13 -29.95 9.54
N PHE A 785 31.98 -29.67 10.14
CA PHE A 785 31.86 -29.53 11.59
C PHE A 785 32.19 -30.83 12.33
N THR A 786 31.92 -31.99 11.73
CA THR A 786 32.29 -33.30 12.27
C THR A 786 33.79 -33.58 12.12
N GLU A 787 34.38 -33.29 10.95
CA GLU A 787 35.81 -33.47 10.65
C GLU A 787 36.72 -32.69 11.60
N LEU A 788 36.37 -31.44 11.91
CA LEU A 788 37.17 -30.53 12.74
C LEU A 788 37.08 -30.82 14.24
N GLU A 789 36.62 -32.03 14.62
CA GLU A 789 36.35 -32.49 15.99
C GLU A 789 35.65 -31.42 16.84
N ARG A 790 34.82 -30.61 16.20
CA ARG A 790 33.98 -29.61 16.85
C ARG A 790 34.75 -28.46 17.56
N LYS A 791 35.87 -27.96 17.01
CA LYS A 791 36.56 -26.73 17.50
C LYS A 791 36.20 -25.48 16.69
N VAL A 792 34.91 -25.12 16.68
CA VAL A 792 34.38 -24.00 15.90
C VAL A 792 34.00 -22.86 16.85
N ALA A 793 34.39 -21.63 16.49
CA ALA A 793 33.86 -20.44 17.15
C ALA A 793 32.64 -19.91 16.41
N PHE A 794 31.63 -19.53 17.18
CA PHE A 794 30.35 -19.04 16.69
C PHE A 794 30.27 -17.54 16.94
N PHE A 795 29.97 -16.79 15.88
CA PHE A 795 29.81 -15.34 15.91
C PHE A 795 28.39 -14.98 15.53
N SER A 796 27.73 -14.14 16.32
CA SER A 796 26.36 -13.71 16.04
C SER A 796 26.09 -12.34 16.67
N ASN A 797 25.02 -11.69 16.22
CA ASN A 797 24.56 -10.41 16.74
C ASN A 797 23.08 -10.45 17.09
N GLY A 798 22.54 -9.33 17.57
CA GLY A 798 21.16 -9.28 18.06
C GLY A 798 20.07 -9.06 17.00
N ASN A 799 20.35 -9.03 15.70
CA ASN A 799 19.29 -8.89 14.68
C ASN A 799 18.50 -10.19 14.42
N PHE A 800 18.86 -11.28 15.09
CA PHE A 800 18.15 -12.56 15.04
C PHE A 800 17.04 -12.62 16.09
N THR A 801 15.99 -13.39 15.83
CA THR A 801 14.93 -13.65 16.81
C THR A 801 15.45 -14.45 18.01
N ASN A 802 14.68 -14.45 19.11
CA ASN A 802 14.96 -15.24 20.30
C ASN A 802 15.11 -16.73 19.94
N GLU A 803 14.27 -17.22 19.03
CA GLU A 803 14.28 -18.58 18.51
C GLU A 803 15.56 -18.88 17.73
N GLU A 804 15.95 -17.98 16.82
CA GLU A 804 17.16 -18.11 16.01
C GLU A 804 18.43 -18.07 16.88
N LEU A 805 18.53 -17.11 17.82
CA LEU A 805 19.64 -17.04 18.77
C LEU A 805 19.71 -18.25 19.69
N TYR A 806 18.56 -18.79 20.09
CA TYR A 806 18.48 -20.02 20.87
C TYR A 806 19.00 -21.22 20.09
N LEU A 807 18.67 -21.34 18.79
CA LEU A 807 19.21 -22.40 17.94
C LEU A 807 20.71 -22.23 17.69
N ILE A 808 21.21 -21.02 17.43
CA ILE A 808 22.66 -20.77 17.29
C ILE A 808 23.38 -21.14 18.60
N GLY A 809 22.82 -20.77 19.75
CA GLY A 809 23.34 -21.15 21.07
C GLY A 809 23.32 -22.65 21.32
N LYS A 810 22.26 -23.36 20.90
CA LYS A 810 22.17 -24.83 20.95
C LYS A 810 23.20 -25.48 20.02
N LEU A 811 23.40 -24.92 18.84
CA LEU A 811 24.39 -25.39 17.88
C LEU A 811 25.76 -25.31 18.51
N ALA A 812 26.17 -24.15 19.03
CA ALA A 812 27.45 -23.98 19.73
C ALA A 812 27.66 -25.00 20.87
N LYS A 813 26.61 -25.31 21.65
CA LYS A 813 26.71 -26.26 22.78
C LYS A 813 27.02 -27.70 22.39
N GLN A 814 26.87 -28.08 21.12
CA GLN A 814 27.25 -29.40 20.65
C GLN A 814 28.79 -29.59 20.58
N TYR A 815 29.56 -28.52 20.79
CA TYR A 815 30.99 -28.42 20.52
C TYR A 815 31.80 -28.30 21.82
N LYS A 816 32.93 -29.00 21.91
CA LYS A 816 33.82 -28.92 23.08
C LYS A 816 34.61 -27.60 23.03
N ASP A 817 34.82 -26.98 24.19
CA ASP A 817 35.47 -25.67 24.30
C ASP A 817 34.77 -24.57 23.48
N GLU A 818 33.44 -24.64 23.38
CA GLU A 818 32.61 -23.71 22.60
C GLU A 818 32.98 -22.24 22.90
N LYS A 819 33.13 -21.46 21.84
CA LYS A 819 33.34 -20.02 21.92
C LYS A 819 32.22 -19.31 21.18
N LYS A 820 31.48 -18.48 21.90
CA LYS A 820 30.40 -17.65 21.37
C LYS A 820 30.82 -16.19 21.51
N PHE A 821 30.99 -15.52 20.38
CA PHE A 821 31.50 -14.17 20.33
C PHE A 821 30.58 -13.25 19.55
N SER A 822 30.62 -11.96 19.85
CA SER A 822 30.03 -10.94 18.98
C SER A 822 31.00 -9.79 18.83
N TRP A 823 31.16 -9.32 17.59
CA TRP A 823 31.94 -8.11 17.30
C TRP A 823 31.23 -6.82 17.73
N GLU A 824 29.97 -6.93 18.12
CA GLU A 824 29.07 -5.83 18.52
C GLU A 824 28.97 -5.66 20.04
N LEU A 825 29.55 -6.59 20.80
CA LEU A 825 29.61 -6.52 22.26
C LEU A 825 30.96 -5.93 22.70
N ASN A 826 30.91 -4.81 23.42
CA ASN A 826 32.08 -4.21 24.10
C ASN A 826 32.21 -4.63 25.57
N GLY A 827 31.32 -5.50 26.04
CA GLY A 827 31.13 -5.82 27.46
C GLY A 827 30.01 -4.97 28.06
N SER A 828 29.44 -5.42 29.17
CA SER A 828 28.34 -4.72 29.84
C SER A 828 28.59 -4.76 31.34
N VAL A 829 28.91 -3.60 31.91
CA VAL A 829 29.11 -3.48 33.37
C VAL A 829 27.83 -3.80 34.12
N VAL A 830 26.68 -3.41 33.55
CA VAL A 830 25.36 -3.77 34.09
C VAL A 830 25.21 -5.29 34.17
N HIS A 831 25.58 -6.03 33.13
CA HIS A 831 25.57 -7.49 33.16
C HIS A 831 26.52 -8.06 34.22
N ASP A 832 27.78 -7.63 34.21
CA ASP A 832 28.81 -8.21 35.08
C ASP A 832 28.56 -7.90 36.57
N GLN A 833 27.95 -6.75 36.88
CA GLN A 833 27.72 -6.30 38.26
C GLN A 833 26.33 -6.62 38.80
N LEU A 834 25.28 -6.55 37.96
CA LEU A 834 23.89 -6.76 38.39
C LEU A 834 23.30 -8.08 37.89
N GLY A 835 24.00 -8.83 37.05
CA GLY A 835 23.50 -10.09 36.49
C GLY A 835 22.30 -9.93 35.55
N ILE A 836 21.97 -8.69 35.14
CA ILE A 836 20.86 -8.39 34.20
C ILE A 836 21.39 -8.03 32.82
N ASN A 837 20.67 -8.42 31.77
CA ASN A 837 21.11 -8.25 30.38
C ASN A 837 20.53 -7.02 29.67
N TYR A 838 19.73 -6.24 30.39
CA TYR A 838 18.90 -5.15 29.89
C TYR A 838 19.11 -3.89 30.73
N SER A 839 18.49 -2.79 30.32
CA SER A 839 18.61 -1.50 31.00
C SER A 839 18.06 -1.56 32.44
N PRO A 840 18.80 -1.10 33.47
CA PRO A 840 18.32 -1.09 34.86
C PRO A 840 17.04 -0.26 35.08
N ASN A 841 16.89 0.83 34.31
CA ASN A 841 15.70 1.66 34.27
C ASN A 841 15.08 1.65 32.86
N PRO A 842 13.74 1.71 32.73
CA PRO A 842 13.09 1.84 31.44
C PRO A 842 13.19 3.28 30.92
N THR A 843 13.10 3.45 29.60
CA THR A 843 13.10 4.78 28.97
C THR A 843 11.87 5.65 29.32
N SER A 844 10.78 5.07 29.85
CA SER A 844 9.63 5.83 30.37
C SER A 844 9.95 6.64 31.63
N ASP A 845 11.01 6.28 32.37
CA ASP A 845 11.43 7.03 33.56
C ASP A 845 11.98 8.43 33.23
N PHE A 846 12.29 8.71 31.95
CA PHE A 846 12.68 10.05 31.53
C PHE A 846 11.61 11.11 31.84
N GLU A 847 10.32 10.76 31.82
CA GLU A 847 9.22 11.68 32.14
C GLU A 847 9.17 12.03 33.64
N LYS A 848 9.90 11.27 34.48
CA LYS A 848 9.85 11.35 35.95
C LYS A 848 11.13 11.89 36.58
N THR A 849 12.16 12.15 35.78
CA THR A 849 13.47 12.65 36.22
C THR A 849 13.53 14.18 36.25
N GLN A 850 14.49 14.73 37.01
CA GLN A 850 14.78 16.16 37.00
C GLN A 850 15.96 16.50 36.09
N LEU A 851 16.89 15.57 35.90
CA LEU A 851 18.09 15.73 35.08
C LEU A 851 18.41 14.44 34.32
N ILE A 852 18.73 14.58 33.03
CA ILE A 852 19.25 13.53 32.18
C ILE A 852 20.72 13.85 31.89
N VAL A 853 21.62 12.93 32.20
CA VAL A 853 23.05 13.02 31.88
C VAL A 853 23.35 12.06 30.74
N LEU A 854 23.42 12.58 29.52
CA LEU A 854 23.75 11.83 28.31
C LEU A 854 25.27 11.81 28.10
N ILE A 855 25.84 10.61 28.00
CA ILE A 855 27.27 10.40 27.78
C ILE A 855 27.44 9.68 26.44
N GLY A 856 28.12 10.32 25.49
CA GLY A 856 28.23 9.83 24.11
C GLY A 856 26.97 10.12 23.26
N ASP A 857 26.60 9.17 22.41
CA ASP A 857 25.40 9.23 21.56
C ASP A 857 24.45 8.03 21.84
N VAL A 858 23.21 8.15 21.36
CA VAL A 858 22.15 7.14 21.52
C VAL A 858 21.31 7.01 20.26
N THR A 859 20.62 5.88 20.13
CA THR A 859 19.71 5.60 19.02
C THR A 859 18.64 6.69 18.84
N HIS A 860 18.08 6.79 17.63
CA HIS A 860 17.12 7.85 17.28
C HIS A 860 15.96 7.95 18.26
N THR A 861 15.30 6.82 18.55
CA THR A 861 14.09 6.76 19.37
C THR A 861 14.35 7.11 20.84
N VAL A 862 15.45 6.62 21.42
CA VAL A 862 15.87 7.02 22.78
C VAL A 862 16.14 8.52 22.83
N GLY A 863 16.81 9.06 21.80
CA GLY A 863 17.04 10.49 21.67
C GLY A 863 15.76 11.34 21.59
N VAL A 864 14.72 10.87 20.90
CA VAL A 864 13.42 11.55 20.84
C VAL A 864 12.80 11.63 22.23
N LYS A 865 12.84 10.55 23.02
CA LYS A 865 12.32 10.56 24.39
C LYS A 865 13.08 11.53 25.32
N ILE A 866 14.40 11.59 25.21
CA ILE A 866 15.22 12.57 25.96
C ILE A 866 14.77 14.00 25.63
N ILE A 867 14.53 14.30 24.34
CA ILE A 867 14.07 15.61 23.89
C ILE A 867 12.66 15.93 24.40
N GLN A 868 11.77 14.94 24.43
CA GLN A 868 10.41 15.10 24.98
C GLN A 868 10.44 15.40 26.47
N ALA A 869 11.18 14.60 27.25
CA ALA A 869 11.37 14.83 28.69
C ALA A 869 11.95 16.23 28.99
N GLN A 870 12.91 16.69 28.17
CA GLN A 870 13.46 18.03 28.32
C GLN A 870 12.39 19.13 28.16
N LYS A 871 11.46 18.96 27.21
CA LYS A 871 10.36 19.91 26.98
C LYS A 871 9.32 19.90 28.09
N GLU A 872 9.20 18.79 28.80
CA GLU A 872 8.32 18.64 29.97
C GLU A 872 8.95 19.19 31.26
N GLY A 873 10.23 19.56 31.22
CA GLY A 873 10.90 20.31 32.27
C GLY A 873 12.17 19.65 32.82
N ALA A 874 12.53 18.44 32.36
CA ALA A 874 13.80 17.84 32.73
C ALA A 874 14.97 18.65 32.16
N LYS A 875 16.07 18.73 32.91
CA LYS A 875 17.32 19.33 32.44
C LYS A 875 18.13 18.32 31.65
N LEU A 876 18.87 18.77 30.64
CA LEU A 876 19.74 17.93 29.82
C LEU A 876 21.19 18.35 29.96
N MET A 877 22.01 17.39 30.34
CA MET A 877 23.44 17.52 30.51
C MET A 877 24.12 16.54 29.56
N VAL A 878 25.03 17.02 28.72
CA VAL A 878 25.64 16.22 27.65
C VAL A 878 27.16 16.24 27.81
N LEU A 879 27.74 15.06 27.92
CA LEU A 879 29.18 14.84 27.87
C LEU A 879 29.52 14.24 26.50
N HIS A 880 30.06 15.06 25.61
CA HIS A 880 30.36 14.67 24.23
C HIS A 880 31.43 15.59 23.61
N PRO A 881 32.40 15.07 22.85
CA PRO A 881 33.57 15.83 22.38
C PRO A 881 33.32 16.82 21.24
N GLY A 882 32.23 16.63 20.50
CA GLY A 882 31.86 17.48 19.36
C GLY A 882 30.45 18.04 19.48
N GLU A 883 30.06 18.87 18.51
CA GLU A 883 28.67 19.27 18.37
C GLU A 883 27.80 18.14 17.81
N ASN A 884 26.65 17.89 18.42
CA ASN A 884 25.62 17.01 17.90
C ASN A 884 24.22 17.59 18.19
N ARG A 885 23.15 16.81 17.91
CA ARG A 885 21.77 17.27 18.11
C ARG A 885 21.40 17.51 19.58
N PHE A 886 22.11 16.89 20.51
CA PHE A 886 21.89 17.02 21.95
C PHE A 886 22.68 18.18 22.52
N THR A 887 23.96 18.35 22.13
CA THR A 887 24.80 19.44 22.68
C THR A 887 24.23 20.82 22.37
N ARG A 888 23.61 21.01 21.20
CA ARG A 888 22.94 22.27 20.82
C ARG A 888 21.71 22.62 21.66
N ARG A 889 21.16 21.63 22.37
CA ARG A 889 19.97 21.78 23.22
C ARG A 889 20.30 21.60 24.70
N ALA A 890 21.51 21.18 25.04
CA ALA A 890 21.89 20.86 26.39
C ALA A 890 21.81 22.12 27.26
N ASP A 891 21.26 21.98 28.46
CA ASP A 891 21.37 22.98 29.51
C ASP A 891 22.84 23.09 29.98
N TYR A 892 23.58 21.98 29.92
CA TYR A 892 25.00 21.89 30.24
C TYR A 892 25.73 21.00 29.22
N HIS A 893 26.76 21.50 28.54
CA HIS A 893 27.58 20.71 27.60
C HIS A 893 29.04 20.69 28.07
N ILE A 894 29.56 19.49 28.35
CA ILE A 894 31.00 19.28 28.53
C ILE A 894 31.58 18.75 27.23
N GLN A 895 32.48 19.54 26.65
CA GLN A 895 33.19 19.18 25.43
C GLN A 895 34.51 18.47 25.73
N SER A 896 34.48 17.14 25.87
CA SER A 896 35.69 16.35 26.15
C SER A 896 35.63 14.93 25.60
N ASN A 897 36.82 14.38 25.30
CA ASN A 897 37.05 12.96 24.96
C ASN A 897 37.58 12.14 26.16
N TYR A 898 37.62 12.72 27.36
CA TYR A 898 38.18 12.12 28.58
C TYR A 898 37.05 11.78 29.56
N TYR A 899 36.16 10.87 29.15
CA TYR A 899 34.95 10.58 29.91
C TYR A 899 35.26 10.03 31.30
N ILE A 900 36.22 9.09 31.39
CA ILE A 900 36.60 8.44 32.65
C ILE A 900 37.12 9.45 33.65
N GLU A 901 38.04 10.33 33.23
CA GLU A 901 38.63 11.35 34.10
C GLU A 901 37.54 12.27 34.67
N ILE A 902 36.64 12.74 33.81
CA ILE A 902 35.54 13.64 34.18
C ILE A 902 34.59 12.99 35.17
N ILE A 903 34.15 11.77 34.88
CA ILE A 903 33.22 11.02 35.74
C ILE A 903 33.87 10.73 37.10
N ASN A 904 35.16 10.40 37.12
CA ASN A 904 35.89 10.15 38.35
C ASN A 904 36.16 11.44 39.15
N GLU A 905 36.39 12.58 38.51
CA GLU A 905 36.45 13.88 39.19
C GLU A 905 35.11 14.22 39.87
N PHE A 906 33.98 13.89 39.24
CA PHE A 906 32.66 14.02 39.90
C PHE A 906 32.51 13.07 41.08
N ALA A 907 32.94 11.82 40.94
CA ALA A 907 32.95 10.87 42.04
C ALA A 907 33.78 11.39 43.22
N LYS A 908 34.96 11.97 42.95
CA LYS A 908 35.80 12.60 43.97
C LYS A 908 35.06 13.74 44.68
N TYR A 909 34.46 14.66 43.92
CA TYR A 909 33.70 15.78 44.48
C TYR A 909 32.57 15.29 45.42
N LEU A 910 31.78 14.30 45.00
CA LEU A 910 30.70 13.75 45.83
C LEU A 910 31.22 13.15 47.15
N VAL A 911 32.39 12.52 47.13
CA VAL A 911 33.00 11.93 48.31
C VAL A 911 33.58 13.00 49.24
N GLU A 912 34.38 13.93 48.70
CA GLU A 912 35.06 14.98 49.47
C GLU A 912 34.07 15.91 50.18
N TYR A 913 33.00 16.31 49.50
CA TYR A 913 31.97 17.21 50.03
C TYR A 913 30.77 16.48 50.69
N ARG A 914 30.86 15.16 50.87
CA ARG A 914 29.82 14.33 51.55
C ARG A 914 28.42 14.43 50.93
N HIS A 915 28.35 14.53 49.61
CA HIS A 915 27.10 14.50 48.83
C HIS A 915 26.73 13.11 48.30
N HIS A 916 27.48 12.08 48.67
CA HIS A 916 27.18 10.67 48.40
C HIS A 916 26.16 10.10 49.40
N ASN A 917 25.46 9.03 49.02
CA ASN A 917 24.50 8.35 49.89
C ASN A 917 25.23 7.42 50.86
N ILE A 918 25.57 7.93 52.04
CA ILE A 918 26.39 7.20 53.01
C ILE A 918 25.71 5.94 53.55
N ASP A 919 24.40 5.98 53.76
CA ASP A 919 23.63 4.82 54.23
C ASP A 919 23.66 3.72 53.14
N TYR A 920 23.43 4.10 51.87
CA TYR A 920 23.54 3.17 50.75
C TYR A 920 24.97 2.64 50.56
N ILE A 921 26.00 3.48 50.74
CA ILE A 921 27.40 3.03 50.64
C ILE A 921 27.74 2.00 51.72
N VAL A 922 27.34 2.25 52.97
CA VAL A 922 27.62 1.32 54.08
C VAL A 922 26.86 0.01 53.92
N ASP A 923 25.58 0.08 53.51
CA ASP A 923 24.71 -1.09 53.43
C ASP A 923 24.90 -1.89 52.13
N CYS A 924 25.32 -1.25 51.05
CA CYS A 924 25.30 -1.81 49.71
C CYS A 924 26.63 -1.70 48.94
N ILE A 925 27.73 -1.19 49.50
CA ILE A 925 28.98 -1.02 48.73
C ILE A 925 30.20 -1.62 49.42
N GLU A 926 30.73 -2.70 48.85
CA GLU A 926 32.03 -3.27 49.21
C GLU A 926 33.19 -2.52 48.52
N ASN A 927 34.39 -2.49 49.13
CA ASN A 927 35.62 -1.84 48.63
C ASN A 927 35.63 -0.30 48.52
N PHE A 928 34.66 0.40 49.13
CA PHE A 928 34.61 1.87 49.11
C PHE A 928 35.87 2.55 49.68
N VAL A 929 36.52 1.95 50.69
CA VAL A 929 37.72 2.51 51.32
C VAL A 929 38.88 2.62 50.32
N ASP A 930 39.12 1.56 49.56
CA ASP A 930 40.21 1.53 48.58
C ASP A 930 39.90 2.44 47.38
N PHE A 931 38.64 2.45 46.93
CA PHE A 931 38.17 3.37 45.89
C PHE A 931 38.32 4.84 46.31
N ASN A 932 37.90 5.20 47.53
CA ASN A 932 38.09 6.55 48.07
C ASN A 932 39.57 6.91 48.16
N HIS A 933 40.43 6.00 48.64
CA HIS A 933 41.87 6.26 48.68
C HIS A 933 42.42 6.62 47.30
N GLN A 934 41.99 5.94 46.24
CA GLN A 934 42.41 6.28 44.87
C GLN A 934 41.86 7.62 44.38
N LEU A 935 40.60 7.96 44.71
CA LEU A 935 40.02 9.27 44.36
C LEU A 935 40.79 10.44 44.99
N GLN A 936 41.33 10.28 46.20
CA GLN A 936 42.12 11.33 46.88
C GLN A 936 43.40 11.70 46.11
N HIS A 937 43.96 10.77 45.31
CA HIS A 937 45.16 11.01 44.50
C HIS A 937 44.86 11.64 43.14
N MET A 938 43.58 11.80 42.75
CA MET A 938 43.22 12.48 41.51
C MET A 938 43.31 13.99 41.64
N ILE A 939 43.79 14.66 40.58
CA ILE A 939 43.77 16.11 40.46
C ILE A 939 42.37 16.52 40.03
N GLN A 940 41.78 17.48 40.74
CA GLN A 940 40.48 18.06 40.41
C GLN A 940 40.69 19.39 39.72
N THR A 941 39.93 19.65 38.65
CA THR A 941 40.01 20.90 37.89
C THR A 941 38.81 21.82 38.20
N GLU A 942 39.02 23.14 38.09
CA GLU A 942 37.97 24.14 38.36
C GLU A 942 36.76 23.99 37.43
N GLU A 943 36.97 23.61 36.17
CA GLU A 943 35.92 23.41 35.18
C GLU A 943 34.92 22.31 35.59
N PHE A 944 35.40 21.23 36.22
CA PHE A 944 34.55 20.12 36.65
C PHE A 944 33.92 20.33 38.04
N GLU A 945 34.48 21.21 38.89
CA GLU A 945 33.83 21.59 40.14
C GLU A 945 32.48 22.30 39.92
N GLU A 946 32.40 23.21 38.94
CA GLU A 946 31.15 23.90 38.61
C GLU A 946 30.06 22.91 38.18
N PHE A 947 30.41 21.97 37.32
CA PHE A 947 29.48 20.95 36.88
C PHE A 947 29.05 20.01 38.01
N ALA A 948 29.98 19.60 38.87
CA ALA A 948 29.66 18.76 40.02
C ALA A 948 28.66 19.46 40.96
N ARG A 949 28.80 20.79 41.14
CA ARG A 949 27.84 21.62 41.89
C ARG A 949 26.46 21.66 41.25
N GLU A 950 26.38 21.66 39.92
CA GLU A 950 25.09 21.59 39.23
C GLU A 950 24.44 20.20 39.40
N LEU A 951 25.20 19.13 39.20
CA LEU A 951 24.71 17.75 39.31
C LEU A 951 24.12 17.41 40.69
N ILE A 952 24.67 17.94 41.79
CA ILE A 952 24.21 17.67 43.17
C ILE A 952 22.89 18.36 43.52
N GLN A 953 22.47 19.38 42.77
CA GLN A 953 21.21 20.09 43.04
C GLN A 953 19.98 19.22 42.73
N TYR A 954 20.14 18.25 41.85
CA TYR A 954 19.06 17.39 41.37
C TYR A 954 19.02 16.07 42.15
N LYS A 955 17.85 15.72 42.70
CA LYS A 955 17.66 14.47 43.46
C LYS A 955 17.39 13.28 42.55
N LYS A 956 16.60 13.50 41.49
CA LYS A 956 16.26 12.49 40.49
C LYS A 956 17.10 12.71 39.24
N VAL A 957 18.09 11.84 39.02
CA VAL A 957 19.03 11.94 37.90
C VAL A 957 19.11 10.61 37.19
N ILE A 958 19.04 10.64 35.86
CA ILE A 958 19.24 9.46 35.03
C ILE A 958 20.50 9.64 34.20
N PHE A 959 21.43 8.70 34.33
CA PHE A 959 22.56 8.56 33.40
C PHE A 959 22.13 7.73 32.19
N VAL A 960 22.49 8.18 30.99
CA VAL A 960 22.13 7.52 29.73
C VAL A 960 23.36 7.34 28.86
N TYR A 961 23.57 6.12 28.37
CA TYR A 961 24.61 5.82 27.39
C TYR A 961 24.27 4.63 26.51
N SER A 962 24.90 4.56 25.33
CA SER A 962 24.89 3.36 24.48
C SER A 962 26.03 2.43 24.85
N GLU A 963 25.73 1.16 25.16
CA GLU A 963 26.77 0.15 25.47
C GLU A 963 27.66 -0.15 24.26
N SER A 964 27.15 0.11 23.06
CA SER A 964 27.91 -0.04 21.83
C SER A 964 28.88 1.15 21.65
N ASP A 965 28.49 2.36 22.04
CA ASP A 965 29.28 3.59 21.87
C ASP A 965 30.35 3.78 22.96
N ILE A 966 30.03 3.40 24.20
CA ILE A 966 30.87 3.64 25.37
C ILE A 966 31.69 2.40 25.75
N ASP A 967 33.00 2.58 25.92
CA ASP A 967 33.91 1.51 26.33
C ASP A 967 33.66 1.03 27.77
N TYR A 968 34.05 -0.21 28.06
CA TYR A 968 33.78 -0.88 29.32
C TYR A 968 34.32 -0.12 30.56
N ASP A 969 35.47 0.53 30.45
CA ASP A 969 36.08 1.25 31.58
C ASP A 969 35.29 2.54 31.88
N THR A 970 34.84 3.24 30.85
CA THR A 970 33.91 4.36 30.98
C THR A 970 32.57 3.91 31.57
N GLN A 971 32.00 2.79 31.12
CA GLN A 971 30.77 2.24 31.71
C GLN A 971 30.94 1.97 33.22
N ASN A 972 32.11 1.46 33.64
CA ASN A 972 32.42 1.23 35.05
C ASN A 972 32.45 2.53 35.86
N ALA A 973 33.06 3.59 35.31
CA ALA A 973 33.06 4.89 35.95
C ALA A 973 31.63 5.43 36.15
N ILE A 974 30.76 5.32 35.13
CA ILE A 974 29.35 5.73 35.20
C ILE A 974 28.60 4.92 36.26
N PHE A 975 28.82 3.61 36.27
CA PHE A 975 28.19 2.71 37.24
C PHE A 975 28.63 3.03 38.67
N ASN A 976 29.92 3.22 38.92
CA ASN A 976 30.46 3.66 40.21
C ASN A 976 29.83 4.98 40.65
N LEU A 977 29.76 5.98 39.76
CA LEU A 977 29.11 7.26 40.06
C LEU A 977 27.63 7.10 40.42
N SER A 978 26.91 6.27 39.67
CA SER A 978 25.49 5.96 39.93
C SER A 978 25.31 5.27 41.29
N MET A 979 26.22 4.37 41.64
CA MET A 979 26.28 3.68 42.92
C MET A 979 26.54 4.63 44.10
N LEU A 980 27.51 5.55 44.00
CA LEU A 980 27.81 6.54 45.04
C LEU A 980 26.59 7.42 45.39
N ARG A 981 25.74 7.67 44.40
CA ARG A 981 24.51 8.45 44.58
C ARG A 981 23.32 7.62 45.07
N GLY A 982 23.40 6.29 45.02
CA GLY A 982 22.24 5.41 45.24
C GLY A 982 21.21 5.50 44.11
N ASN A 983 21.66 5.81 42.89
CA ASN A 983 20.84 6.09 41.71
C ASN A 983 20.73 4.87 40.78
N ILE A 984 20.40 3.68 41.31
CA ILE A 984 20.15 2.48 40.49
C ILE A 984 18.83 1.84 40.94
N GLY A 985 17.93 1.58 39.99
CA GLY A 985 16.70 0.82 40.23
C GLY A 985 15.59 1.61 40.93
N ALA A 986 15.55 2.94 40.79
CA ALA A 986 14.51 3.80 41.34
C ALA A 986 13.79 4.64 40.26
N GLU A 987 12.51 4.92 40.48
CA GLU A 987 11.66 5.65 39.53
C GLU A 987 12.15 7.08 39.25
N GLY A 988 12.55 7.32 38.00
CA GLY A 988 13.07 8.61 37.56
C GLY A 988 14.50 8.90 38.07
N ASN A 989 15.18 7.93 38.68
CA ASN A 989 16.52 8.11 39.25
C ASN A 989 17.35 6.84 39.06
N GLY A 990 18.31 6.85 38.14
CA GLY A 990 18.72 5.58 37.56
C GLY A 990 19.82 5.61 36.53
N LEU A 991 19.97 4.45 35.90
CA LEU A 991 20.83 4.23 34.76
C LEU A 991 19.99 3.63 33.62
N VAL A 992 20.04 4.26 32.45
CA VAL A 992 19.46 3.75 31.22
C VAL A 992 20.57 3.39 30.26
N THR A 993 20.62 2.13 29.84
CA THR A 993 21.52 1.67 28.78
C THR A 993 20.72 1.36 27.53
N CYS A 994 21.28 1.65 26.36
CA CYS A 994 20.68 1.25 25.09
C CYS A 994 21.70 0.58 24.17
N SER A 995 21.17 -0.15 23.19
CA SER A 995 21.94 -0.93 22.24
C SER A 995 21.73 -0.42 20.82
N GLU A 996 22.79 -0.39 20.02
CA GLU A 996 22.67 -0.09 18.59
C GLU A 996 21.92 -1.21 17.84
N LEU A 997 22.08 -2.47 18.23
CA LEU A 997 21.38 -3.59 17.57
C LEU A 997 20.17 -4.05 18.39
N ALA A 998 19.21 -4.69 17.70
CA ALA A 998 18.07 -5.30 18.36
C ALA A 998 18.52 -6.49 19.22
N ASN A 999 17.62 -7.02 20.05
CA ASN A 999 17.76 -8.29 20.78
C ASN A 999 19.05 -8.54 21.59
N MET A 1000 19.85 -7.50 21.87
CA MET A 1000 21.10 -7.62 22.61
C MET A 1000 20.93 -8.24 24.01
N PRO A 1001 19.84 -7.96 24.76
CA PRO A 1001 19.60 -8.65 26.03
C PRO A 1001 19.50 -10.17 25.89
N TYR A 1002 18.87 -10.66 24.82
CA TYR A 1002 18.73 -12.09 24.59
C TYR A 1002 20.03 -12.71 24.04
N LEU A 1003 20.79 -11.98 23.20
CA LEU A 1003 22.13 -12.38 22.76
C LEU A 1003 23.05 -12.66 23.96
N LYS A 1004 23.09 -11.74 24.94
CA LYS A 1004 23.84 -11.92 26.20
C LYS A 1004 23.30 -13.10 27.01
N LYS A 1005 21.97 -13.27 27.10
CA LYS A 1005 21.33 -14.43 27.76
C LYS A 1005 21.82 -15.76 27.17
N MET A 1006 22.05 -15.81 25.85
CA MET A 1006 22.58 -17.01 25.18
C MET A 1006 24.08 -17.24 25.42
N GLY A 1007 24.76 -16.35 26.14
CA GLY A 1007 26.16 -16.47 26.55
C GLY A 1007 27.15 -16.09 25.45
N PHE A 1008 26.77 -15.15 24.58
CA PHE A 1008 27.71 -14.51 23.65
C PHE A 1008 28.51 -13.43 24.38
N GLU A 1009 29.82 -13.39 24.12
CA GLU A 1009 30.76 -12.48 24.78
C GLU A 1009 31.47 -11.56 23.77
N PRO A 1010 32.09 -10.46 24.23
CA PRO A 1010 33.02 -9.68 23.40
C PRO A 1010 34.14 -10.55 22.83
N VAL A 1011 34.55 -10.29 21.58
CA VAL A 1011 35.59 -11.07 20.91
C VAL A 1011 36.93 -10.95 21.63
N LYS A 1012 37.49 -12.09 22.06
CA LYS A 1012 38.81 -12.17 22.73
C LYS A 1012 39.57 -13.42 22.28
N ASN A 1013 40.89 -13.32 22.13
CA ASN A 1013 41.80 -14.44 21.82
C ASN A 1013 41.42 -15.28 20.57
N TYR A 1014 40.79 -14.67 19.57
CA TYR A 1014 40.21 -15.38 18.41
C TYR A 1014 41.26 -15.86 17.39
N SER A 1015 42.46 -15.26 17.38
CA SER A 1015 43.54 -15.59 16.42
C SER A 1015 44.04 -17.04 16.48
N ARG A 1016 43.75 -17.77 17.57
CA ARG A 1016 44.12 -19.18 17.74
C ARG A 1016 43.10 -20.17 17.18
N LEU A 1017 41.95 -19.67 16.73
CA LEU A 1017 40.85 -20.49 16.21
C LEU A 1017 41.12 -20.90 14.76
N LYS A 1018 40.79 -22.15 14.42
CA LYS A 1018 40.98 -22.73 13.08
C LYS A 1018 39.69 -22.89 12.28
N ALA A 1019 38.53 -22.72 12.90
CA ALA A 1019 37.24 -22.72 12.22
C ALA A 1019 36.28 -21.70 12.84
N ALA A 1020 35.47 -21.07 11.99
CA ALA A 1020 34.48 -20.08 12.42
C ALA A 1020 33.15 -20.22 11.68
N ALA A 1021 32.06 -19.94 12.39
CA ALA A 1021 30.72 -19.77 11.85
C ALA A 1021 30.22 -18.36 12.20
N ILE A 1022 30.05 -17.52 11.19
CA ILE A 1022 29.74 -16.09 11.36
C ILE A 1022 28.33 -15.82 10.85
N PHE A 1023 27.43 -15.41 11.74
CA PHE A 1023 26.03 -15.14 11.45
C PHE A 1023 25.75 -13.63 11.49
N GLY A 1024 25.61 -13.01 10.32
CA GLY A 1024 25.17 -11.62 10.15
C GLY A 1024 26.19 -10.54 10.55
N GLU A 1025 27.47 -10.89 10.72
CA GLU A 1025 28.57 -9.96 11.06
C GLU A 1025 29.63 -9.91 9.94
N ASP A 1026 30.31 -8.77 9.77
CA ASP A 1026 31.41 -8.56 8.79
C ASP A 1026 32.73 -8.13 9.47
N PRO A 1027 33.48 -9.01 10.14
CA PRO A 1027 34.74 -8.68 10.83
C PRO A 1027 35.78 -7.92 10.00
N LEU A 1028 35.70 -7.94 8.66
CA LEU A 1028 36.58 -7.19 7.77
C LEU A 1028 36.19 -5.72 7.56
N PHE A 1029 35.07 -5.30 8.12
CA PHE A 1029 34.65 -3.91 8.11
C PHE A 1029 35.74 -2.98 8.66
N ASN A 1030 35.95 -1.84 8.00
CA ASN A 1030 37.04 -0.89 8.25
C ASN A 1030 38.46 -1.47 8.06
N ASN A 1031 38.65 -2.47 7.19
CA ASN A 1031 39.96 -3.00 6.78
C ASN A 1031 40.81 -3.49 7.97
N ARG A 1032 40.20 -4.24 8.90
CA ARG A 1032 40.90 -4.82 10.05
C ARG A 1032 41.86 -5.92 9.60
N MET A 1033 43.13 -5.56 9.44
CA MET A 1033 44.16 -6.48 8.94
C MET A 1033 44.29 -7.76 9.79
N GLU A 1034 44.19 -7.64 11.11
CA GLU A 1034 44.25 -8.79 12.02
C GLU A 1034 43.09 -9.79 11.80
N ALA A 1035 41.90 -9.29 11.47
CA ALA A 1035 40.75 -10.13 11.14
C ALA A 1035 40.96 -10.80 9.77
N TYR A 1036 41.49 -10.08 8.78
CA TYR A 1036 41.83 -10.62 7.46
C TYR A 1036 42.86 -11.75 7.54
N GLU A 1037 43.98 -11.52 8.23
CA GLU A 1037 45.01 -12.54 8.44
C GLU A 1037 44.46 -13.78 9.13
N TRP A 1038 43.59 -13.60 10.12
CA TRP A 1038 42.93 -14.71 10.81
C TRP A 1038 42.00 -15.49 9.87
N LEU A 1039 41.07 -14.81 9.17
CA LEU A 1039 40.12 -15.46 8.26
C LEU A 1039 40.84 -16.24 7.14
N ASN A 1040 41.95 -15.70 6.62
CA ASN A 1040 42.74 -16.36 5.57
C ASN A 1040 43.48 -17.62 6.07
N ASN A 1041 43.65 -17.77 7.38
CA ASN A 1041 44.31 -18.90 8.02
C ASN A 1041 43.32 -19.92 8.63
N LEU A 1042 42.01 -19.73 8.42
CA LEU A 1042 40.99 -20.70 8.84
C LEU A 1042 40.97 -21.92 7.92
N GLU A 1043 40.85 -23.10 8.53
CA GLU A 1043 40.62 -24.37 7.83
C GLU A 1043 39.17 -24.48 7.32
N PHE A 1044 38.24 -23.78 7.98
CA PHE A 1044 36.84 -23.70 7.57
C PHE A 1044 36.18 -22.40 8.02
N LEU A 1045 35.32 -21.85 7.16
CA LEU A 1045 34.62 -20.60 7.39
C LEU A 1045 33.21 -20.72 6.81
N LEU A 1046 32.22 -20.79 7.70
CA LEU A 1046 30.82 -20.61 7.38
C LEU A 1046 30.46 -19.14 7.59
N VAL A 1047 29.85 -18.51 6.59
CA VAL A 1047 29.26 -17.18 6.70
C VAL A 1047 27.79 -17.28 6.38
N ALA A 1048 26.94 -16.68 7.19
CA ALA A 1048 25.53 -16.45 6.88
C ALA A 1048 25.32 -14.94 6.77
N ASP A 1049 24.88 -14.46 5.60
CA ASP A 1049 24.74 -13.03 5.32
C ASP A 1049 23.65 -12.78 4.26
N SER A 1050 23.07 -11.58 4.25
CA SER A 1050 22.07 -11.19 3.24
C SER A 1050 22.71 -10.66 1.95
N TYR A 1051 23.96 -10.18 2.03
CA TYR A 1051 24.69 -9.55 0.92
C TYR A 1051 26.13 -10.06 0.81
N MET A 1052 26.75 -9.90 -0.37
CA MET A 1052 28.12 -10.34 -0.63
C MET A 1052 29.17 -9.39 -0.01
N THR A 1053 29.34 -9.46 1.31
CA THR A 1053 30.34 -8.69 2.08
C THR A 1053 31.77 -9.17 1.84
N GLU A 1054 32.76 -8.41 2.32
CA GLU A 1054 34.17 -8.83 2.25
C GLU A 1054 34.39 -10.13 3.02
N THR A 1055 33.75 -10.30 4.18
CA THR A 1055 33.78 -11.57 4.91
C THR A 1055 33.10 -12.70 4.12
N ALA A 1056 31.93 -12.44 3.51
CA ALA A 1056 31.23 -13.44 2.68
C ALA A 1056 32.07 -13.91 1.49
N LYS A 1057 32.83 -13.01 0.85
CA LYS A 1057 33.75 -13.34 -0.25
C LYS A 1057 34.88 -14.29 0.14
N MET A 1058 35.23 -14.39 1.43
CA MET A 1058 36.23 -15.34 1.94
C MET A 1058 35.63 -16.67 2.39
N ALA A 1059 34.31 -16.79 2.45
CA ALA A 1059 33.63 -17.96 3.00
C ALA A 1059 33.95 -19.24 2.22
N HIS A 1060 34.04 -20.36 2.93
CA HIS A 1060 34.02 -21.70 2.33
C HIS A 1060 32.58 -22.12 2.01
N VAL A 1061 31.65 -21.71 2.88
CA VAL A 1061 30.20 -21.88 2.70
C VAL A 1061 29.52 -20.57 3.03
N LEU A 1062 28.62 -20.14 2.15
CA LEU A 1062 27.82 -18.94 2.32
C LEU A 1062 26.33 -19.31 2.36
N LEU A 1063 25.64 -18.96 3.44
CA LEU A 1063 24.20 -19.16 3.59
C LEU A 1063 23.47 -17.81 3.47
N PRO A 1064 22.43 -17.70 2.65
CA PRO A 1064 21.65 -16.46 2.56
C PRO A 1064 20.81 -16.27 3.83
N LEU A 1065 20.83 -15.05 4.39
CA LEU A 1065 19.98 -14.68 5.55
C LEU A 1065 18.72 -13.92 5.15
N ASN A 1066 17.66 -14.19 5.90
CA ASN A 1066 16.42 -13.43 5.90
C ASN A 1066 16.49 -12.16 6.73
N SER A 1067 15.77 -11.14 6.27
CA SER A 1067 15.49 -9.92 7.01
C SER A 1067 14.39 -10.14 8.05
N PHE A 1068 14.27 -9.23 9.01
CA PHE A 1068 13.26 -9.29 10.07
C PHE A 1068 11.81 -9.27 9.55
N ILE A 1069 11.58 -8.80 8.32
CA ILE A 1069 10.26 -8.79 7.69
C ILE A 1069 9.91 -10.12 6.97
N GLU A 1070 10.85 -11.06 6.86
CA GLU A 1070 10.67 -12.36 6.20
C GLU A 1070 10.63 -13.54 7.17
N THR A 1071 10.87 -13.28 8.45
CA THR A 1071 10.90 -14.27 9.53
C THR A 1071 9.82 -13.94 10.56
N GLN A 1072 9.50 -14.91 11.40
CA GLN A 1072 8.61 -14.75 12.54
C GLN A 1072 9.33 -15.16 13.83
N GLY A 1073 8.92 -14.58 14.96
CA GLY A 1073 9.45 -14.94 16.27
C GLY A 1073 9.30 -13.84 17.29
N MET A 1074 10.20 -13.83 18.27
CA MET A 1074 10.22 -12.82 19.32
C MET A 1074 11.56 -12.09 19.36
N ILE A 1075 11.55 -10.83 19.77
CA ILE A 1075 12.76 -10.07 20.09
C ILE A 1075 12.61 -9.43 21.46
N THR A 1076 13.71 -9.30 22.20
CA THR A 1076 13.75 -8.67 23.52
C THR A 1076 14.44 -7.32 23.42
N ASN A 1077 13.70 -6.24 23.65
CA ASN A 1077 14.26 -4.88 23.57
C ASN A 1077 15.08 -4.50 24.83
N ASP A 1078 15.74 -3.34 24.82
CA ASP A 1078 16.59 -2.87 25.93
C ASP A 1078 15.80 -2.62 27.24
N ASN A 1079 14.48 -2.42 27.16
CA ASN A 1079 13.58 -2.31 28.32
C ASN A 1079 13.11 -3.69 28.83
N ASN A 1080 13.73 -4.78 28.36
CA ASN A 1080 13.38 -6.18 28.68
C ASN A 1080 11.96 -6.59 28.27
N VAL A 1081 11.38 -5.91 27.29
CA VAL A 1081 10.07 -6.28 26.75
C VAL A 1081 10.27 -7.24 25.58
N VAL A 1082 9.62 -8.41 25.67
CA VAL A 1082 9.60 -9.40 24.60
C VAL A 1082 8.46 -9.03 23.64
N GLN A 1083 8.82 -8.69 22.41
CA GLN A 1083 7.92 -8.20 21.38
C GLN A 1083 7.86 -9.19 20.22
N LYS A 1084 6.66 -9.41 19.68
CA LYS A 1084 6.45 -10.30 18.54
C LYS A 1084 6.94 -9.66 17.23
N VAL A 1085 7.68 -10.42 16.44
CA VAL A 1085 8.03 -10.13 15.05
C VAL A 1085 7.14 -11.01 14.18
N GLU A 1086 6.30 -10.35 13.40
CA GLU A 1086 5.44 -10.97 12.39
C GLU A 1086 6.16 -10.97 11.04
N LYS A 1087 5.96 -12.06 10.32
CA LYS A 1087 6.40 -12.20 8.93
C LYS A 1087 5.50 -11.36 8.02
N VAL A 1088 6.10 -10.39 7.33
CA VAL A 1088 5.39 -9.46 6.43
C VAL A 1088 5.34 -10.01 5.01
N ILE A 1089 6.47 -10.56 4.54
CA ILE A 1089 6.61 -11.17 3.22
C ILE A 1089 7.22 -12.57 3.34
N THR A 1090 7.05 -13.37 2.31
CA THR A 1090 7.72 -14.66 2.14
C THR A 1090 9.23 -14.47 1.97
N THR A 1091 9.96 -15.52 2.32
CA THR A 1091 11.41 -15.54 2.28
C THR A 1091 11.91 -15.63 0.84
N ALA A 1092 12.79 -14.71 0.43
CA ALA A 1092 13.47 -14.77 -0.86
C ALA A 1092 14.38 -16.00 -1.02
N THR A 1093 14.70 -16.69 0.08
CA THR A 1093 15.62 -17.85 0.11
C THR A 1093 14.88 -19.19 0.12
N GLY A 1094 13.54 -19.16 0.18
CA GLY A 1094 12.66 -20.34 0.26
C GLY A 1094 12.62 -21.04 1.62
N LYS A 1095 13.49 -20.67 2.57
CA LYS A 1095 13.48 -21.15 3.97
C LYS A 1095 13.71 -19.99 4.92
N GLU A 1096 13.10 -20.00 6.10
CA GLU A 1096 13.44 -19.04 7.16
C GLU A 1096 14.74 -19.44 7.86
N ASN A 1097 15.46 -18.48 8.45
CA ASN A 1097 16.72 -18.73 9.14
C ASN A 1097 16.62 -19.86 10.18
N TRP A 1098 15.53 -19.90 10.96
CA TRP A 1098 15.35 -20.93 11.99
C TRP A 1098 15.20 -22.35 11.42
N PHE A 1099 14.63 -22.52 10.22
CA PHE A 1099 14.56 -23.82 9.55
C PHE A 1099 15.97 -24.32 9.21
N VAL A 1100 16.82 -23.43 8.69
CA VAL A 1100 18.21 -23.75 8.34
C VAL A 1100 19.00 -24.14 9.60
N LEU A 1101 18.86 -23.37 10.67
CA LEU A 1101 19.52 -23.65 11.95
C LEU A 1101 19.04 -24.96 12.59
N ARG A 1102 17.74 -25.27 12.49
CA ARG A 1102 17.17 -26.55 12.92
C ARG A 1102 17.74 -27.72 12.11
N ASP A 1103 17.82 -27.56 10.78
CA ASP A 1103 18.35 -28.60 9.88
C ASP A 1103 19.83 -28.89 10.20
N LEU A 1104 20.65 -27.84 10.46
CA LEU A 1104 22.04 -27.99 10.92
C LEU A 1104 22.18 -28.72 12.26
N LEU A 1105 21.18 -28.62 13.14
CA LEU A 1105 21.13 -29.31 14.43
C LEU A 1105 20.61 -30.75 14.31
N GLY A 1106 20.10 -31.17 13.15
CA GLY A 1106 19.44 -32.46 12.96
C GLY A 1106 18.19 -32.63 13.83
N MET A 1107 17.50 -31.53 14.16
CA MET A 1107 16.32 -31.53 15.03
C MET A 1107 15.02 -31.62 14.24
N ASP A 1108 14.05 -32.36 14.78
CA ASP A 1108 12.65 -32.33 14.32
C ASP A 1108 11.79 -31.65 15.40
N ILE A 1109 11.62 -30.33 15.26
CA ILE A 1109 10.86 -29.48 16.18
C ILE A 1109 9.97 -28.53 15.39
N SER A 1110 8.73 -28.32 15.85
CA SER A 1110 7.83 -27.31 15.29
C SER A 1110 8.21 -25.90 15.77
N PHE A 1111 7.78 -24.87 15.05
CA PHE A 1111 8.09 -23.49 15.42
C PHE A 1111 7.48 -23.12 16.78
N GLU A 1112 6.26 -23.58 17.07
CA GLU A 1112 5.56 -23.28 18.33
C GLU A 1112 6.33 -23.82 19.53
N LYS A 1113 6.78 -25.08 19.44
CA LYS A 1113 7.57 -25.70 20.50
C LYS A 1113 8.95 -25.05 20.64
N LEU A 1114 9.56 -24.64 19.51
CA LEU A 1114 10.81 -23.88 19.54
C LEU A 1114 10.62 -22.54 20.26
N SER A 1115 9.57 -21.81 19.93
CA SER A 1115 9.26 -20.52 20.55
C SER A 1115 8.95 -20.66 22.04
N GLU A 1116 8.23 -21.70 22.45
CA GLU A 1116 8.03 -22.04 23.87
C GLU A 1116 9.35 -22.32 24.59
N GLU A 1117 10.25 -23.12 23.98
CA GLU A 1117 11.55 -23.45 24.57
C GLU A 1117 12.47 -22.22 24.69
N ALA A 1118 12.52 -21.38 23.65
CA ALA A 1118 13.36 -20.19 23.61
C ALA A 1118 12.89 -19.14 24.63
N ASN A 1119 11.58 -18.93 24.75
CA ASN A 1119 11.00 -17.85 25.57
C ASN A 1119 10.56 -18.31 26.96
N LYS A 1120 10.86 -19.54 27.38
CA LYS A 1120 10.39 -20.14 28.64
C LYS A 1120 10.62 -19.28 29.89
N ASP A 1121 11.79 -18.65 30.02
CA ASP A 1121 12.15 -17.86 31.21
C ASP A 1121 11.75 -16.38 31.12
N ASN A 1122 11.33 -15.92 29.94
CA ASN A 1122 10.83 -14.57 29.72
C ASN A 1122 9.73 -14.61 28.64
N PRO A 1123 8.52 -15.08 28.98
CA PRO A 1123 7.45 -15.21 28.01
C PRO A 1123 7.00 -13.83 27.52
N TYR A 1124 6.39 -13.78 26.34
CA TYR A 1124 5.74 -12.58 25.80
C TYR A 1124 4.86 -11.89 26.86
N ARG A 1125 4.94 -10.56 26.92
CA ARG A 1125 4.08 -9.71 27.73
C ARG A 1125 3.51 -8.61 26.83
N ASP A 1126 2.26 -8.25 27.05
CA ASP A 1126 1.64 -7.09 26.38
C ASP A 1126 2.50 -5.82 26.66
N GLU A 1127 2.63 -4.94 25.67
CA GLU A 1127 3.44 -3.71 25.75
C GLU A 1127 2.94 -2.73 26.83
N SER A 1128 1.70 -2.94 27.32
CA SER A 1128 1.15 -2.28 28.51
C SER A 1128 1.89 -2.63 29.82
N HIS A 1129 2.85 -3.56 29.78
CA HIS A 1129 3.65 -3.99 30.92
C HIS A 1129 5.15 -3.84 30.63
N GLU A 1130 5.66 -2.61 30.68
CA GLU A 1130 7.10 -2.38 30.88
C GLU A 1130 7.53 -3.12 32.17
N SER A 1131 8.64 -3.87 32.10
CA SER A 1131 9.06 -4.69 33.22
C SER A 1131 9.35 -3.81 34.44
N ARG A 1132 8.73 -4.19 35.56
CA ARG A 1132 8.88 -3.57 36.88
C ARG A 1132 10.35 -3.42 37.25
N TYR A 1133 10.66 -2.27 37.84
CA TYR A 1133 11.93 -1.94 38.51
C TYR A 1133 12.62 -3.18 39.05
N SER A 1134 13.87 -3.39 38.64
CA SER A 1134 14.77 -4.32 39.31
C SER A 1134 14.96 -3.80 40.75
N GLN A 1135 14.15 -4.26 41.70
CA GLN A 1135 14.35 -3.88 43.09
C GLN A 1135 15.69 -4.47 43.55
N PRO A 1136 16.54 -3.69 44.24
CA PRO A 1136 17.92 -4.08 44.53
C PRO A 1136 18.07 -5.11 45.68
N ALA A 1137 17.07 -5.96 45.89
CA ALA A 1137 16.83 -6.60 47.20
C ALA A 1137 17.83 -7.69 47.60
N GLU A 1138 18.63 -8.27 46.69
CA GLU A 1138 19.48 -9.43 47.03
C GLU A 1138 20.80 -9.53 46.22
N MET A 1139 21.60 -8.46 46.09
CA MET A 1139 22.86 -8.53 45.32
C MET A 1139 24.07 -7.92 46.04
N GLU A 1140 25.17 -8.67 46.13
CA GLU A 1140 26.51 -8.17 46.49
C GLU A 1140 26.94 -7.13 45.46
N LYS A 1141 27.02 -5.87 45.87
CA LYS A 1141 27.33 -4.73 45.00
C LYS A 1141 28.74 -4.22 45.34
N LYS A 1142 29.71 -4.53 44.49
CA LYS A 1142 31.12 -4.12 44.65
C LYS A 1142 31.40 -2.83 43.89
N ILE A 1143 31.99 -1.81 44.53
CA ILE A 1143 32.55 -0.66 43.80
C ILE A 1143 33.96 -1.01 43.34
N HIS A 1144 34.30 -0.68 42.09
CA HIS A 1144 35.56 -1.07 41.48
C HIS A 1144 36.62 0.01 41.57
N LEU A 1145 37.89 -0.40 41.70
CA LEU A 1145 39.06 0.48 41.74
C LEU A 1145 39.21 1.28 40.43
N LEU A 1146 39.70 2.52 40.52
CA LEU A 1146 39.89 3.45 39.42
C LEU A 1146 40.83 2.89 38.35
N PHE A 1147 40.37 2.89 37.10
CA PHE A 1147 41.24 2.76 35.94
C PHE A 1147 41.77 4.16 35.56
N THR A 1148 43.09 4.36 35.59
CA THR A 1148 43.70 5.65 35.23
C THR A 1148 44.46 5.57 33.91
N HIS A 1149 44.26 6.61 33.09
CA HIS A 1149 45.04 7.03 31.91
C HIS A 1149 44.91 6.21 30.62
N LYS A 1150 43.75 6.32 29.96
CA LYS A 1150 43.65 6.28 28.48
C LYS A 1150 42.56 7.26 28.04
N PRO A 1151 42.74 8.03 26.95
CA PRO A 1151 41.61 8.72 26.33
C PRO A 1151 40.51 7.69 26.05
N SER A 1152 39.28 7.93 26.50
CA SER A 1152 38.16 7.07 26.16
C SER A 1152 38.07 7.08 24.64
N THR A 1153 38.32 5.94 24.01
CA THR A 1153 38.13 5.84 22.57
C THR A 1153 36.63 5.80 22.33
N THR A 1154 35.99 6.96 22.17
CA THR A 1154 34.76 7.04 21.38
C THR A 1154 35.14 6.57 20.00
N ARG A 1155 34.80 5.32 19.67
CA ARG A 1155 35.41 4.67 18.53
C ARG A 1155 34.37 4.41 17.47
N SER A 1156 34.61 5.10 16.37
CA SER A 1156 34.35 4.82 14.96
C SER A 1156 34.61 3.37 14.48
N THR A 1157 34.51 2.37 15.37
CA THR A 1157 34.88 0.97 15.11
C THR A 1157 33.77 -0.04 15.34
N ILE A 1158 32.57 0.35 15.78
CA ILE A 1158 31.46 -0.61 15.82
C ILE A 1158 31.15 -1.03 14.39
N LEU A 1159 31.01 -2.33 14.21
CA LEU A 1159 30.56 -2.89 12.96
C LEU A 1159 29.12 -2.45 12.78
N LEU A 1160 28.82 -1.66 11.75
CA LEU A 1160 27.41 -1.57 11.37
C LEU A 1160 27.07 -2.94 10.80
N ASN A 1161 26.18 -3.70 11.45
CA ASN A 1161 25.62 -4.91 10.83
C ASN A 1161 25.23 -4.58 9.38
N ASN A 1162 25.59 -5.48 8.47
CA ASN A 1162 25.49 -5.36 7.02
C ASN A 1162 24.15 -4.80 6.54
N THR A 1163 23.05 -5.19 7.18
CA THR A 1163 21.72 -4.68 6.82
C THR A 1163 21.60 -3.18 7.12
N ARG A 1164 21.98 -2.72 8.33
CA ARG A 1164 21.96 -1.29 8.67
C ARG A 1164 22.95 -0.48 7.82
N LYS A 1165 24.12 -1.04 7.53
CA LYS A 1165 25.10 -0.43 6.64
C LYS A 1165 24.52 -0.25 5.23
N ARG A 1166 23.92 -1.30 4.65
CA ARG A 1166 23.31 -1.21 3.32
C ARG A 1166 22.18 -0.19 3.27
N ILE A 1167 21.36 -0.10 4.33
CA ILE A 1167 20.33 0.95 4.47
C ILE A 1167 20.98 2.34 4.50
N ALA A 1168 22.09 2.52 5.21
CA ALA A 1168 22.81 3.79 5.26
C ALA A 1168 23.45 4.16 3.91
N ASP A 1169 24.06 3.19 3.22
CA ASP A 1169 24.64 3.37 1.89
C ASP A 1169 23.55 3.71 0.87
N PHE A 1170 22.42 2.98 0.87
CA PHE A 1170 21.24 3.27 0.06
C PHE A 1170 20.72 4.70 0.30
N LYS A 1171 20.60 5.11 1.57
CA LYS A 1171 20.21 6.49 1.91
C LYS A 1171 21.16 7.50 1.30
N LYS A 1172 22.47 7.26 1.45
CA LYS A 1172 23.51 8.15 0.94
C LYS A 1172 23.48 8.23 -0.58
N GLU A 1173 23.42 7.09 -1.27
CA GLU A 1173 23.34 7.01 -2.73
C GLU A 1173 22.15 7.80 -3.29
N LEU A 1174 20.97 7.69 -2.65
CA LEU A 1174 19.79 8.46 -3.08
C LEU A 1174 19.90 9.95 -2.77
N LEU A 1175 20.50 10.32 -1.65
CA LEU A 1175 20.77 11.72 -1.32
C LEU A 1175 21.81 12.37 -2.24
N GLU A 1176 22.77 11.61 -2.77
CA GLU A 1176 23.78 12.08 -3.71
C GLU A 1176 23.27 12.16 -5.16
N LYS A 1177 22.24 11.38 -5.52
CA LYS A 1177 21.62 11.39 -6.85
C LYS A 1177 20.73 12.61 -7.10
N VAL A 1178 20.13 13.17 -6.04
CA VAL A 1178 19.24 14.34 -6.08
C VAL A 1178 20.05 15.60 -5.84
#